data_AF-A0A840FXQ5-F1
#
_entry.id   AF-A0A840FXQ5-F1
#
_cell.length_a   1.000
_cell.length_b   1.000
_cell.length_c   1.000
_cell.angle_alpha   90.00
_cell.angle_beta   90.00
_cell.angle_gamma   90.00
#
_symmetry.space_group_name_H-M   'P 1'
#
loop_
_entity.id
_entity.type
_entity.pdbx_description
1 polymer ?
#
loop_
_entity_poly.entity_id
_entity_poly.type
_entity_poly.pdbx_seq_one_letter_code
_entity_poly.pdbx_strand_id
1 'polypeptide(L)'
;AVAIGSGNVASGNGAVAIGDPNTATGNGAIASGLDNTATGNGSVAMGNTNKVGGGGQDVSVPGTPAQGAVGIGYQNTVVGQGSVAIGSTSKALAAGAVAFGDTAVANNAGDVALGSGSVTATAVGTPGITINGTPYIFQGTTPTSTVSVGAVGSERTITNVAAGRISGTSTDAINGSQLAATNSAIADVATTAGKGWNLSANGGAPQNIAPGGTADFANGSNTTVTRTGNQIRVDVVPDPTFNSVTTGNTKIDNNGLTIVGGPSVTLTGINAGGKVINNVAPGVAGTDAVNIDQLTSTVAGSKTRYYHVNSTGGGNEANDGATGADAIASGKNATAAGASSVAMGLGATAGTANSVALGAGSVTATAVATPGTTIDGKAYNFQGIAPVGTVSVGTFGGERTITNVAAGRISGTSTDAINGSQLFATNQSIENLSSTVTANKIRYFSVQSTGGGNENNNGATGADAVAVGKDASATVDNGVALGSGSVSDRAVAGSTGNIPAGSSLIPFNTTDRTLLGALSVGSATTYRQITNVADGTQAQDAVTVRQLSGALQSFAVTPIQYFHANSTAADSLAIGAESVAVGPQTVVNGNNGVGIGNGAVVQQSAPGGIAIGQGSTSHLADSIALGTQSSAAAVQGVALGAGTSVTQAGGVALGAGSVASTAAGVAGYVPPTATDAQRIAIGATTSTLAAVSVGNAASGQFRQITGVAAGTADSDAVNVSQLRGVQGQVAVIDQSTVKYDTNADGTTNYNSVTMGGSNATGPVTVHNVAPGVAGTDAVNVNQLNATSAGLNNRINALGDRLDGVEKNAYAGVAAAMALQMPGSYVPGKTVMRIGAGSFKGQSAVGVSFRRTAENNAWSITGGVATSRAGVGATVGAEWVFN
;
A
#
# COMPACT_ATOMS: atom_id res chain seq x y z
N ALA A 1 16.48 4.05 -15.08
CA ALA A 1 16.55 3.78 -16.52
C ALA A 1 17.08 2.37 -16.71
N VAL A 2 16.65 1.67 -17.77
CA VAL A 2 17.05 0.30 -18.11
C VAL A 2 17.78 0.37 -19.45
N ALA A 3 19.02 -0.14 -19.53
CA ALA A 3 19.79 -0.24 -20.76
C ALA A 3 20.29 -1.69 -20.91
N ILE A 4 19.90 -2.38 -21.98
CA ILE A 4 20.22 -3.81 -22.19
C ILE A 4 20.78 -3.99 -23.61
N GLY A 5 22.05 -4.37 -23.73
CA GLY A 5 22.77 -4.52 -25.00
C GLY A 5 23.83 -3.43 -25.21
N SER A 6 24.53 -3.44 -26.35
CA SER A 6 25.70 -2.57 -26.60
C SER A 6 25.29 -1.15 -27.00
N GLY A 7 26.10 -0.13 -26.65
CA GLY A 7 25.94 1.26 -27.10
C GLY A 7 24.63 1.98 -26.74
N ASN A 8 23.76 1.40 -25.92
CA ASN A 8 22.48 2.02 -25.53
C ASN A 8 22.67 3.19 -24.55
N VAL A 9 21.88 4.23 -24.72
CA VAL A 9 21.80 5.42 -23.84
C VAL A 9 20.39 5.52 -23.28
N ALA A 10 20.20 5.25 -21.98
CA ALA A 10 18.91 5.42 -21.31
C ALA A 10 19.06 6.46 -20.17
N SER A 11 18.66 7.71 -20.40
CA SER A 11 18.91 8.84 -19.47
C SER A 11 17.66 9.48 -18.87
N GLY A 12 16.48 9.23 -19.41
CA GLY A 12 15.22 9.74 -18.85
C GLY A 12 14.76 8.97 -17.61
N ASN A 13 13.96 9.60 -16.75
CA ASN A 13 13.36 8.93 -15.59
C ASN A 13 12.39 7.84 -16.07
N GLY A 14 12.64 6.58 -15.70
CA GLY A 14 11.87 5.43 -16.21
C GLY A 14 12.13 5.02 -17.67
N ALA A 15 13.17 5.56 -18.33
CA ALA A 15 13.47 5.23 -19.72
C ALA A 15 14.03 3.80 -19.88
N VAL A 16 13.73 3.16 -21.01
CA VAL A 16 14.13 1.78 -21.37
C VAL A 16 14.77 1.77 -22.76
N ALA A 17 16.03 1.33 -22.85
CA ALA A 17 16.77 1.13 -24.10
C ALA A 17 17.22 -0.34 -24.21
N ILE A 18 16.82 -1.06 -25.26
CA ILE A 18 17.09 -2.51 -25.40
C ILE A 18 17.59 -2.80 -26.84
N GLY A 19 18.79 -3.36 -27.01
CA GLY A 19 19.38 -3.73 -28.32
C GLY A 19 20.75 -3.10 -28.57
N ASP A 20 21.06 -2.59 -29.77
CA ASP A 20 22.40 -2.03 -30.12
C ASP A 20 22.36 -0.97 -31.24
N PRO A 21 22.98 0.21 -31.10
CA PRO A 21 22.78 1.13 -30.00
C PRO A 21 21.38 1.79 -30.06
N ASN A 22 20.68 1.97 -28.93
CA ASN A 22 19.43 2.74 -28.87
C ASN A 22 19.53 3.88 -27.85
N THR A 23 18.92 5.03 -28.14
CA THR A 23 18.95 6.24 -27.30
C THR A 23 17.55 6.58 -26.79
N ALA A 24 17.26 6.34 -25.51
CA ALA A 24 16.02 6.71 -24.83
C ALA A 24 16.29 7.80 -23.76
N THR A 25 16.02 9.07 -24.08
CA THR A 25 16.35 10.21 -23.20
C THR A 25 15.13 10.90 -22.56
N GLY A 26 13.93 10.70 -23.10
CA GLY A 26 12.69 11.23 -22.50
C GLY A 26 12.24 10.45 -21.26
N ASN A 27 11.51 11.10 -20.34
CA ASN A 27 10.95 10.42 -19.17
C ASN A 27 9.92 9.37 -19.60
N GLY A 28 10.10 8.11 -19.19
CA GLY A 28 9.26 6.97 -19.59
C GLY A 28 9.40 6.56 -21.05
N ALA A 29 10.45 7.01 -21.76
CA ALA A 29 10.66 6.67 -23.16
C ALA A 29 11.15 5.23 -23.34
N ILE A 30 10.75 4.56 -24.43
CA ILE A 30 11.15 3.20 -24.78
C ILE A 30 11.83 3.23 -26.14
N ALA A 31 13.08 2.78 -26.23
CA ALA A 31 13.79 2.55 -27.48
C ALA A 31 14.23 1.08 -27.55
N SER A 32 13.81 0.33 -28.57
CA SER A 32 14.07 -1.12 -28.63
C SER A 32 14.38 -1.62 -30.05
N GLY A 33 15.50 -2.33 -30.22
CA GLY A 33 15.98 -2.89 -31.49
C GLY A 33 17.39 -2.36 -31.88
N LEU A 34 17.56 -1.82 -33.10
CA LEU A 34 18.84 -1.29 -33.59
C LEU A 34 18.74 0.23 -33.87
N ASP A 35 19.71 1.05 -33.48
CA ASP A 35 19.80 2.49 -33.85
C ASP A 35 18.56 3.37 -33.57
N ASN A 36 17.66 2.98 -32.66
CA ASN A 36 16.45 3.79 -32.39
C ASN A 36 16.73 4.93 -31.42
N THR A 37 16.05 6.06 -31.62
CA THR A 37 16.13 7.25 -30.76
C THR A 37 14.72 7.65 -30.29
N ALA A 38 14.49 7.69 -28.98
CA ALA A 38 13.25 8.12 -28.32
C ALA A 38 13.56 9.25 -27.31
N THR A 39 13.33 10.51 -27.69
CA THR A 39 13.71 11.69 -26.88
C THR A 39 12.52 12.42 -26.26
N GLY A 40 11.29 12.16 -26.71
CA GLY A 40 10.07 12.71 -26.09
C GLY A 40 9.65 11.97 -24.81
N ASN A 41 9.02 12.67 -23.86
CA ASN A 41 8.44 12.02 -22.68
C ASN A 41 7.35 11.02 -23.09
N GLY A 42 7.40 9.79 -22.58
CA GLY A 42 6.47 8.71 -22.91
C GLY A 42 6.53 8.25 -24.37
N SER A 43 7.60 8.58 -25.10
CA SER A 43 7.75 8.20 -26.51
C SER A 43 8.20 6.74 -26.68
N VAL A 44 7.84 6.13 -27.81
CA VAL A 44 8.17 4.73 -28.12
C VAL A 44 8.82 4.66 -29.51
N ALA A 45 10.06 4.17 -29.58
CA ALA A 45 10.78 3.88 -30.81
C ALA A 45 11.15 2.39 -30.85
N MET A 46 10.60 1.62 -31.79
CA MET A 46 10.82 0.17 -31.84
C MET A 46 11.15 -0.32 -33.25
N GLY A 47 12.19 -1.15 -33.40
CA GLY A 47 12.63 -1.71 -34.68
C GLY A 47 14.05 -1.27 -35.02
N ASN A 48 14.27 -0.60 -36.15
CA ASN A 48 15.60 -0.22 -36.61
C ASN A 48 15.67 1.24 -37.09
N THR A 49 16.58 2.06 -36.56
CA THR A 49 16.86 3.44 -36.98
C THR A 49 15.65 4.40 -36.86
N ASN A 50 14.66 4.10 -36.01
CA ASN A 50 13.51 5.01 -35.82
C ASN A 50 13.90 6.21 -34.96
N LYS A 51 13.47 7.41 -35.34
CA LYS A 51 13.70 8.67 -34.62
C LYS A 51 12.38 9.25 -34.15
N VAL A 52 12.14 9.21 -32.84
CA VAL A 52 10.92 9.68 -32.17
C VAL A 52 11.28 10.78 -31.19
N GLY A 53 10.99 12.03 -31.56
CA GLY A 53 11.40 13.25 -30.84
C GLY A 53 12.23 14.21 -31.70
N GLY A 54 12.22 15.49 -31.29
CA GLY A 54 12.58 16.70 -32.03
C GLY A 54 13.57 16.54 -33.19
N GLY A 55 13.20 17.12 -34.34
CA GLY A 55 14.02 17.16 -35.55
C GLY A 55 15.37 17.83 -35.31
N GLY A 56 16.42 17.01 -35.22
CA GLY A 56 17.83 17.41 -35.29
C GLY A 56 18.63 16.76 -34.17
N GLN A 57 19.40 15.71 -34.44
CA GLN A 57 20.87 15.77 -34.24
C GLN A 57 21.59 17.11 -34.49
N ASP A 58 21.00 18.25 -34.11
CA ASP A 58 21.71 19.52 -34.04
C ASP A 58 21.20 20.33 -32.84
N VAL A 59 22.12 20.57 -31.93
CA VAL A 59 21.91 21.19 -30.62
C VAL A 59 21.76 22.70 -30.84
N SER A 60 20.63 23.22 -31.33
CA SER A 60 20.42 24.69 -31.34
C SER A 60 19.02 25.24 -31.68
N VAL A 61 17.96 24.46 -31.95
CA VAL A 61 16.61 25.04 -32.16
C VAL A 61 15.55 24.35 -31.28
N PRO A 62 14.82 25.08 -30.41
CA PRO A 62 13.76 24.53 -29.56
C PRO A 62 12.58 24.04 -30.41
N GLY A 63 12.62 22.79 -30.88
CA GLY A 63 11.46 22.09 -31.41
C GLY A 63 10.59 21.56 -30.27
N THR A 64 9.27 21.57 -30.44
CA THR A 64 8.34 21.01 -29.44
C THR A 64 8.68 19.54 -29.16
N PRO A 65 8.84 19.10 -27.90
CA PRO A 65 9.14 17.71 -27.60
C PRO A 65 8.00 16.80 -28.12
N ALA A 66 8.33 15.73 -28.87
CA ALA A 66 7.36 14.75 -29.37
C ALA A 66 6.83 13.85 -28.23
N GLN A 67 6.13 14.45 -27.27
CA GLN A 67 5.60 13.76 -26.10
C GLN A 67 4.52 12.76 -26.53
N GLY A 68 4.57 11.55 -25.98
CA GLY A 68 3.63 10.46 -26.28
C GLY A 68 3.66 9.98 -27.74
N ALA A 69 4.74 10.27 -28.48
CA ALA A 69 4.85 9.91 -29.89
C ALA A 69 5.35 8.47 -30.08
N VAL A 70 4.98 7.84 -31.20
CA VAL A 70 5.25 6.42 -31.46
C VAL A 70 5.85 6.24 -32.86
N GLY A 71 7.03 5.61 -32.93
CA GLY A 71 7.71 5.24 -34.18
C GLY A 71 8.04 3.75 -34.18
N ILE A 72 7.43 2.96 -35.06
CA ILE A 72 7.59 1.50 -35.07
C ILE A 72 7.91 1.00 -36.48
N GLY A 73 9.02 0.28 -36.63
CA GLY A 73 9.46 -0.36 -37.86
C GLY A 73 10.88 0.03 -38.25
N TYR A 74 11.11 0.59 -39.44
CA TYR A 74 12.45 0.92 -39.95
C TYR A 74 12.56 2.40 -40.32
N GLN A 75 13.59 3.14 -39.91
CA GLN A 75 13.87 4.53 -40.34
C GLN A 75 12.70 5.54 -40.22
N ASN A 76 11.73 5.31 -39.35
CA ASN A 76 10.61 6.25 -39.21
C ASN A 76 11.05 7.52 -38.49
N THR A 77 10.51 8.68 -38.88
CA THR A 77 10.79 9.98 -38.25
C THR A 77 9.52 10.59 -37.69
N VAL A 78 9.47 10.79 -36.37
CA VAL A 78 8.29 11.26 -35.65
C VAL A 78 8.67 12.47 -34.82
N VAL A 79 8.16 13.64 -35.18
CA VAL A 79 8.59 14.93 -34.61
C VAL A 79 7.48 15.63 -33.82
N GLY A 80 6.21 15.38 -34.16
CA GLY A 80 5.07 16.03 -33.50
C GLY A 80 4.69 15.43 -32.16
N GLN A 81 4.13 16.23 -31.26
CA GLN A 81 3.47 15.73 -30.05
C GLN A 81 2.33 14.77 -30.41
N GLY A 82 2.25 13.61 -29.75
CA GLY A 82 1.18 12.62 -29.94
C GLY A 82 1.10 12.03 -31.34
N SER A 83 2.17 12.18 -32.14
CA SER A 83 2.20 11.71 -33.53
C SER A 83 2.66 10.24 -33.61
N VAL A 84 2.24 9.56 -34.67
CA VAL A 84 2.46 8.12 -34.84
C VAL A 84 3.01 7.86 -36.24
N ALA A 85 4.16 7.19 -36.34
CA ALA A 85 4.63 6.62 -37.59
C ALA A 85 4.87 5.11 -37.45
N ILE A 86 4.26 4.32 -38.32
CA ILE A 86 4.37 2.85 -38.31
C ILE A 86 4.63 2.40 -39.74
N GLY A 87 5.77 1.74 -39.97
CA GLY A 87 6.19 1.33 -41.31
C GLY A 87 7.70 1.39 -41.50
N SER A 88 8.12 1.76 -42.71
CA SER A 88 9.52 1.92 -43.07
C SER A 88 9.72 3.32 -43.66
N THR A 89 10.68 4.12 -43.19
CA THR A 89 10.95 5.48 -43.69
C THR A 89 9.75 6.44 -43.61
N SER A 90 8.74 6.14 -42.78
CA SER A 90 7.52 6.93 -42.63
C SER A 90 7.78 8.16 -41.75
N LYS A 91 7.10 9.27 -42.02
CA LYS A 91 7.34 10.56 -41.37
C LYS A 91 6.06 11.19 -40.83
N ALA A 92 5.96 11.37 -39.52
CA ALA A 92 4.89 12.13 -38.87
C ALA A 92 5.47 13.41 -38.28
N LEU A 93 5.38 14.52 -39.02
CA LEU A 93 6.20 15.71 -38.81
C LEU A 93 5.54 16.82 -37.96
N ALA A 94 4.25 16.71 -37.67
CA ALA A 94 3.47 17.71 -36.94
C ALA A 94 2.60 17.10 -35.83
N ALA A 95 2.07 17.93 -34.93
CA ALA A 95 1.31 17.48 -33.76
C ALA A 95 0.06 16.67 -34.15
N GLY A 96 -0.15 15.51 -33.53
CA GLY A 96 -1.28 14.62 -33.82
C GLY A 96 -1.27 13.98 -35.21
N ALA A 97 -0.17 14.09 -35.97
CA ALA A 97 -0.06 13.50 -37.30
C ALA A 97 0.12 11.98 -37.23
N VAL A 98 -0.46 11.25 -38.17
CA VAL A 98 -0.36 9.78 -38.27
C VAL A 98 0.18 9.40 -39.65
N ALA A 99 1.27 8.64 -39.71
CA ALA A 99 1.85 8.12 -40.94
C ALA A 99 1.96 6.59 -40.86
N PHE A 100 1.09 5.87 -41.56
CA PHE A 100 1.00 4.41 -41.49
C PHE A 100 1.28 3.80 -42.87
N GLY A 101 2.42 3.11 -43.03
CA GLY A 101 2.87 2.48 -44.27
C GLY A 101 4.25 2.95 -44.71
N ASP A 102 4.96 2.13 -45.49
CA ASP A 102 6.31 2.42 -46.00
C ASP A 102 6.38 3.76 -46.75
N THR A 103 7.31 4.65 -46.40
CA THR A 103 7.52 6.01 -46.92
C THR A 103 6.29 6.93 -46.83
N ALA A 104 5.31 6.65 -45.97
CA ALA A 104 4.16 7.54 -45.74
C ALA A 104 4.59 8.82 -45.01
N VAL A 105 4.09 9.99 -45.40
CA VAL A 105 4.48 11.30 -44.86
C VAL A 105 3.24 12.13 -44.49
N ALA A 106 3.07 12.41 -43.20
CA ALA A 106 2.06 13.32 -42.67
C ALA A 106 2.72 14.64 -42.22
N ASN A 107 2.46 15.73 -42.96
CA ASN A 107 3.17 17.00 -42.86
C ASN A 107 2.52 18.01 -41.91
N ASN A 108 1.20 18.03 -41.75
CA ASN A 108 0.47 19.06 -40.99
C ASN A 108 -0.18 18.47 -39.72
N ALA A 109 -0.60 19.36 -38.81
CA ALA A 109 -1.18 18.94 -37.54
C ALA A 109 -2.51 18.21 -37.74
N GLY A 110 -2.67 17.04 -37.10
CA GLY A 110 -3.86 16.20 -37.20
C GLY A 110 -4.05 15.47 -38.55
N ASP A 111 -3.07 15.52 -39.45
CA ASP A 111 -3.12 14.81 -40.73
C ASP A 111 -2.96 13.30 -40.56
N VAL A 112 -3.51 12.52 -41.49
CA VAL A 112 -3.34 11.07 -41.55
C VAL A 112 -2.87 10.66 -42.94
N ALA A 113 -1.65 10.15 -43.07
CA ALA A 113 -1.14 9.47 -44.26
C ALA A 113 -1.28 7.96 -44.07
N LEU A 114 -2.09 7.31 -44.92
CA LEU A 114 -2.43 5.89 -44.82
C LEU A 114 -2.02 5.14 -46.10
N GLY A 115 -1.18 4.12 -45.95
CA GLY A 115 -0.61 3.34 -47.05
C GLY A 115 0.80 3.79 -47.46
N SER A 116 1.49 2.92 -48.21
CA SER A 116 2.89 3.18 -48.61
C SER A 116 2.99 4.39 -49.57
N GLY A 117 3.97 5.27 -49.38
CA GLY A 117 4.17 6.47 -50.19
C GLY A 117 3.05 7.49 -50.11
N SER A 118 2.09 7.35 -49.18
CA SER A 118 1.01 8.33 -49.01
C SER A 118 1.57 9.62 -48.43
N VAL A 119 1.23 10.76 -49.01
CA VAL A 119 1.74 12.07 -48.57
C VAL A 119 0.57 13.00 -48.31
N THR A 120 0.51 13.62 -47.12
CA THR A 120 -0.50 14.65 -46.83
C THR A 120 -0.03 16.01 -47.32
N ALA A 121 -0.97 16.80 -47.83
CA ALA A 121 -0.80 18.21 -48.19
C ALA A 121 -1.63 19.08 -47.23
N THR A 122 -1.45 20.40 -47.27
CA THR A 122 -2.28 21.33 -46.51
C THR A 122 -3.77 21.10 -46.83
N ALA A 123 -4.62 21.05 -45.80
CA ALA A 123 -6.06 20.88 -45.98
C ALA A 123 -6.62 22.04 -46.83
N VAL A 124 -7.25 21.69 -47.97
CA VAL A 124 -7.84 22.67 -48.88
C VAL A 124 -9.34 22.77 -48.61
N GLY A 125 -9.79 23.96 -48.21
CA GLY A 125 -11.20 24.27 -48.14
C GLY A 125 -11.78 24.52 -49.52
N THR A 126 -12.67 23.64 -49.98
CA THR A 126 -13.37 23.81 -51.27
C THR A 126 -14.77 24.35 -51.00
N PRO A 127 -15.03 25.66 -51.15
CA PRO A 127 -16.32 26.27 -50.82
C PRO A 127 -17.44 25.88 -51.78
N GLY A 128 -17.10 25.40 -52.98
CA GLY A 128 -18.04 25.05 -54.03
C GLY A 128 -17.38 24.93 -55.39
N ILE A 129 -18.19 24.75 -56.42
CA ILE A 129 -17.79 24.72 -57.83
C ILE A 129 -18.85 25.40 -58.69
N THR A 130 -18.45 26.05 -59.79
CA THR A 130 -19.40 26.55 -60.79
C THR A 130 -19.47 25.57 -61.95
N ILE A 131 -20.64 24.98 -62.19
CA ILE A 131 -20.89 24.08 -63.32
C ILE A 131 -21.82 24.80 -64.28
N ASN A 132 -21.38 25.00 -65.53
CA ASN A 132 -22.12 25.70 -66.58
C ASN A 132 -22.69 27.07 -66.14
N GLY A 133 -21.89 27.85 -65.40
CA GLY A 133 -22.28 29.18 -64.90
C GLY A 133 -23.13 29.19 -63.62
N THR A 134 -23.59 28.03 -63.14
CA THR A 134 -24.36 27.93 -61.88
C THR A 134 -23.42 27.57 -60.71
N PRO A 135 -23.34 28.38 -59.65
CA PRO A 135 -22.54 28.08 -58.47
C PRO A 135 -23.23 27.02 -57.59
N TYR A 136 -22.49 25.96 -57.25
CA TYR A 136 -22.88 24.92 -56.30
C TYR A 136 -21.98 25.04 -55.06
N ILE A 137 -22.57 25.28 -53.90
CA ILE A 137 -21.86 25.46 -52.63
C ILE A 137 -21.72 24.09 -51.94
N PHE A 138 -20.54 23.82 -51.39
CA PHE A 138 -20.26 22.57 -50.67
C PHE A 138 -20.30 22.77 -49.15
N GLN A 139 -20.44 21.66 -48.44
CA GLN A 139 -20.38 21.60 -46.98
C GLN A 139 -19.00 21.11 -46.53
N GLY A 140 -18.60 21.45 -45.31
CA GLY A 140 -17.26 21.10 -44.79
C GLY A 140 -16.14 21.95 -45.41
N THR A 141 -16.41 23.22 -45.72
CA THR A 141 -15.53 24.13 -46.46
C THR A 141 -14.28 24.58 -45.69
N THR A 142 -14.18 24.27 -44.40
CA THR A 142 -13.06 24.62 -43.52
C THR A 142 -12.45 23.38 -42.85
N PRO A 143 -11.87 22.44 -43.63
CA PRO A 143 -11.22 21.27 -43.03
C PRO A 143 -9.99 21.68 -42.22
N THR A 144 -9.82 21.09 -41.03
CA THR A 144 -8.68 21.39 -40.14
C THR A 144 -7.44 20.54 -40.45
N SER A 145 -7.62 19.37 -41.06
CA SER A 145 -6.56 18.45 -41.48
C SER A 145 -7.05 17.56 -42.63
N THR A 146 -6.17 16.75 -43.21
CA THR A 146 -6.52 15.83 -44.31
C THR A 146 -6.11 14.39 -44.04
N VAL A 147 -6.88 13.46 -44.60
CA VAL A 147 -6.51 12.04 -44.70
C VAL A 147 -6.06 11.77 -46.13
N SER A 148 -4.79 11.43 -46.31
CA SER A 148 -4.21 11.03 -47.58
C SER A 148 -4.06 9.52 -47.67
N VAL A 149 -4.56 8.92 -48.75
CA VAL A 149 -4.38 7.49 -49.06
C VAL A 149 -3.32 7.23 -50.15
N GLY A 150 -2.63 8.26 -50.64
CA GLY A 150 -1.63 8.15 -51.71
C GLY A 150 -0.82 9.43 -51.89
N ALA A 151 -0.04 9.50 -52.97
CA ALA A 151 0.62 10.73 -53.41
C ALA A 151 0.09 11.13 -54.80
N VAL A 152 0.33 12.36 -55.22
CA VAL A 152 -0.02 12.81 -56.58
C VAL A 152 0.68 11.92 -57.61
N GLY A 153 -0.08 11.31 -58.51
CA GLY A 153 0.39 10.32 -59.50
C GLY A 153 0.50 8.88 -58.98
N SER A 154 0.19 8.65 -57.70
CA SER A 154 0.16 7.36 -57.01
C SER A 154 -1.06 7.26 -56.09
N GLU A 155 -2.23 7.60 -56.62
CA GLU A 155 -3.50 7.57 -55.90
C GLU A 155 -3.97 6.14 -55.62
N ARG A 156 -4.77 5.96 -54.56
CA ARG A 156 -5.39 4.67 -54.21
C ARG A 156 -6.90 4.72 -54.30
N THR A 157 -7.48 3.60 -54.70
CA THR A 157 -8.92 3.37 -54.58
C THR A 157 -9.29 3.18 -53.10
N ILE A 158 -10.44 3.71 -52.70
CA ILE A 158 -11.08 3.39 -51.41
C ILE A 158 -12.25 2.47 -51.72
N THR A 159 -12.08 1.17 -51.46
CA THR A 159 -13.08 0.14 -51.78
C THR A 159 -13.99 -0.16 -50.57
N ASN A 160 -15.16 -0.74 -50.82
CA ASN A 160 -16.17 -1.06 -49.80
C ASN A 160 -16.73 0.16 -49.04
N VAL A 161 -16.72 1.34 -49.68
CA VAL A 161 -17.41 2.52 -49.17
C VAL A 161 -18.91 2.34 -49.36
N ALA A 162 -19.66 2.28 -48.26
CA ALA A 162 -21.12 2.27 -48.28
C ALA A 162 -21.67 3.54 -48.93
N ALA A 163 -22.91 3.51 -49.43
CA ALA A 163 -23.52 4.69 -50.04
C ALA A 163 -23.65 5.82 -48.99
N GLY A 164 -23.01 6.96 -49.26
CA GLY A 164 -23.08 8.14 -48.40
C GLY A 164 -24.47 8.77 -48.43
N ARG A 165 -24.85 9.53 -47.40
CA ARG A 165 -26.14 10.24 -47.45
C ARG A 165 -26.07 11.34 -48.52
N ILE A 166 -27.05 11.39 -49.44
CA ILE A 166 -27.15 12.46 -50.45
C ILE A 166 -28.11 13.52 -49.92
N SER A 167 -27.57 14.57 -49.29
CA SER A 167 -28.32 15.73 -48.80
C SER A 167 -27.45 16.99 -48.85
N GLY A 168 -28.07 18.17 -48.82
CA GLY A 168 -27.36 19.46 -48.84
C GLY A 168 -26.51 19.77 -47.59
N THR A 169 -26.51 18.90 -46.58
CA THR A 169 -25.69 19.02 -45.35
C THR A 169 -24.66 17.90 -45.20
N SER A 170 -24.66 16.92 -46.10
CA SER A 170 -23.82 15.73 -45.98
C SER A 170 -22.35 16.04 -46.22
N THR A 171 -21.48 15.47 -45.38
CA THR A 171 -20.02 15.41 -45.56
C THR A 171 -19.54 13.95 -45.64
N ASP A 172 -20.45 13.02 -45.95
CA ASP A 172 -20.13 11.60 -46.15
C ASP A 172 -19.44 11.40 -47.51
N ALA A 173 -18.54 10.41 -47.61
CA ALA A 173 -17.96 10.02 -48.89
C ALA A 173 -19.04 9.43 -49.82
N ILE A 174 -19.02 9.85 -51.09
CA ILE A 174 -19.89 9.28 -52.14
C ILE A 174 -19.16 8.11 -52.80
N ASN A 175 -19.85 6.98 -52.97
CA ASN A 175 -19.28 5.82 -53.63
C ASN A 175 -19.57 5.78 -55.14
N GLY A 176 -18.96 4.83 -55.84
CA GLY A 176 -19.10 4.69 -57.30
C GLY A 176 -20.53 4.43 -57.77
N SER A 177 -21.38 3.73 -57.01
CA SER A 177 -22.75 3.44 -57.45
C SER A 177 -23.67 4.66 -57.39
N GLN A 178 -23.44 5.59 -56.46
CA GLN A 178 -24.17 6.84 -56.37
C GLN A 178 -23.80 7.83 -57.47
N LEU A 179 -22.50 7.92 -57.77
CA LEU A 179 -22.04 8.68 -58.93
C LEU A 179 -22.53 8.05 -60.23
N ALA A 180 -22.50 6.72 -60.35
CA ALA A 180 -23.05 6.01 -61.50
C ALA A 180 -24.56 6.23 -61.65
N ALA A 181 -25.34 6.21 -60.57
CA ALA A 181 -26.77 6.50 -60.63
C ALA A 181 -27.04 7.92 -61.15
N THR A 182 -26.27 8.91 -60.68
CA THR A 182 -26.37 10.29 -61.15
C THR A 182 -25.91 10.41 -62.61
N ASN A 183 -24.82 9.75 -62.98
CA ASN A 183 -24.30 9.73 -64.35
C ASN A 183 -25.24 9.00 -65.31
N SER A 184 -25.92 7.94 -64.89
CA SER A 184 -26.96 7.27 -65.67
C SER A 184 -28.14 8.20 -65.89
N ALA A 185 -28.58 8.94 -64.87
CA ALA A 185 -29.62 9.96 -65.04
C ALA A 185 -29.18 11.07 -66.01
N ILE A 186 -27.92 11.51 -65.93
CA ILE A 186 -27.35 12.49 -66.89
C ILE A 186 -27.22 11.88 -68.29
N ALA A 187 -26.84 10.61 -68.42
CA ALA A 187 -26.74 9.90 -69.68
C ALA A 187 -28.12 9.66 -70.32
N ASP A 188 -29.15 9.43 -69.52
CA ASP A 188 -30.54 9.36 -69.97
C ASP A 188 -31.03 10.72 -70.47
N VAL A 189 -30.67 11.80 -69.77
CA VAL A 189 -30.90 13.17 -70.23
C VAL A 189 -30.11 13.45 -71.51
N ALA A 190 -28.84 13.04 -71.60
CA ALA A 190 -28.01 13.21 -72.79
C ALA A 190 -28.47 12.35 -73.97
N THR A 191 -29.01 11.15 -73.73
CA THR A 191 -29.62 10.30 -74.75
C THR A 191 -30.92 10.92 -75.23
N THR A 192 -31.72 11.46 -74.32
CA THR A 192 -32.97 12.13 -74.66
C THR A 192 -32.73 13.44 -75.40
N ALA A 193 -31.75 14.24 -74.98
CA ALA A 193 -31.33 15.44 -75.69
C ALA A 193 -30.66 15.10 -77.02
N GLY A 194 -29.73 14.13 -77.03
CA GLY A 194 -28.96 13.65 -78.17
C GLY A 194 -29.79 12.97 -79.26
N LYS A 195 -31.02 12.55 -78.95
CA LYS A 195 -32.00 12.15 -79.96
C LYS A 195 -32.32 13.25 -80.96
N GLY A 196 -31.96 14.52 -80.69
CA GLY A 196 -32.25 15.64 -81.57
C GLY A 196 -33.75 15.77 -81.82
N TRP A 197 -34.14 16.65 -82.74
CA TRP A 197 -35.53 16.78 -83.18
C TRP A 197 -35.64 16.29 -84.61
N ASN A 198 -36.46 15.26 -84.86
CA ASN A 198 -36.74 14.81 -86.22
C ASN A 198 -37.68 15.80 -86.89
N LEU A 199 -37.17 16.55 -87.87
CA LEU A 199 -37.92 17.48 -88.69
C LEU A 199 -38.22 16.83 -90.04
N SER A 200 -39.50 16.62 -90.34
CA SER A 200 -39.97 16.22 -91.67
C SER A 200 -40.92 17.30 -92.19
N ALA A 201 -40.85 17.58 -93.48
CA ALA A 201 -41.81 18.45 -94.16
C ALA A 201 -42.49 17.65 -95.27
N ASN A 202 -43.81 17.80 -95.41
CA ASN A 202 -44.62 17.22 -96.49
C ASN A 202 -44.48 15.69 -96.69
N GLY A 203 -44.29 14.92 -95.61
CA GLY A 203 -44.24 13.45 -95.67
C GLY A 203 -42.95 12.86 -96.22
N GLY A 204 -41.91 13.67 -96.45
CA GLY A 204 -40.57 13.19 -96.75
C GLY A 204 -39.92 12.46 -95.57
N ALA A 205 -38.81 11.74 -95.83
CA ALA A 205 -38.07 11.06 -94.78
C ALA A 205 -37.63 12.06 -93.69
N PRO A 206 -37.88 11.80 -92.39
CA PRO A 206 -37.52 12.72 -91.32
C PRO A 206 -36.01 12.95 -91.25
N GLN A 207 -35.60 14.21 -91.18
CA GLN A 207 -34.22 14.60 -90.95
C GLN A 207 -34.01 14.93 -89.48
N ASN A 208 -33.06 14.24 -88.83
CA ASN A 208 -32.73 14.50 -87.44
C ASN A 208 -31.89 15.78 -87.32
N ILE A 209 -32.39 16.77 -86.57
CA ILE A 209 -31.62 17.96 -86.20
C ILE A 209 -30.96 17.70 -84.86
N ALA A 210 -29.64 17.47 -84.89
CA ALA A 210 -28.85 17.22 -83.69
C ALA A 210 -28.84 18.43 -82.75
N PRO A 211 -28.64 18.25 -81.43
CA PRO A 211 -28.50 19.35 -80.48
C PRO A 211 -27.41 20.35 -80.90
N GLY A 212 -27.75 21.64 -80.94
CA GLY A 212 -26.88 22.72 -81.43
C GLY A 212 -26.86 22.88 -82.96
N GLY A 213 -27.47 21.97 -83.72
CA GLY A 213 -27.69 22.12 -85.16
C GLY A 213 -28.73 23.20 -85.45
N THR A 214 -28.51 23.98 -86.52
CA THR A 214 -29.46 25.02 -86.94
C THR A 214 -30.41 24.45 -87.99
N ALA A 215 -31.70 24.42 -87.68
CA ALA A 215 -32.74 24.26 -88.69
C ALA A 215 -32.98 25.63 -89.33
N ASP A 216 -32.54 25.81 -90.57
CA ASP A 216 -32.77 27.03 -91.33
C ASP A 216 -34.11 26.95 -92.07
N PHE A 217 -34.97 27.93 -91.82
CA PHE A 217 -36.27 28.05 -92.45
C PHE A 217 -36.19 29.24 -93.42
N ALA A 218 -35.88 28.95 -94.68
CA ALA A 218 -35.72 29.96 -95.73
C ALA A 218 -37.06 30.45 -96.29
N ASN A 219 -37.06 31.68 -96.83
CA ASN A 219 -38.22 32.25 -97.54
C ASN A 219 -38.53 31.45 -98.81
N GLY A 220 -39.82 31.20 -99.07
CA GLY A 220 -40.31 30.72 -100.36
C GLY A 220 -40.87 31.87 -101.19
N SER A 221 -41.28 31.61 -102.44
CA SER A 221 -41.79 32.67 -103.33
C SER A 221 -43.00 33.43 -102.78
N ASN A 222 -43.88 32.75 -102.03
CA ASN A 222 -45.06 33.36 -101.39
C ASN A 222 -44.95 33.39 -99.86
N THR A 223 -43.81 33.03 -99.28
CA THR A 223 -43.65 32.95 -97.82
C THR A 223 -42.38 33.65 -97.34
N THR A 224 -42.52 34.47 -96.32
CA THR A 224 -41.42 35.08 -95.57
C THR A 224 -41.34 34.46 -94.20
N VAL A 225 -40.18 33.90 -93.87
CA VAL A 225 -39.87 33.41 -92.56
C VAL A 225 -39.17 34.51 -91.78
N THR A 226 -39.79 34.94 -90.68
CA THR A 226 -39.21 35.89 -89.73
C THR A 226 -39.08 35.23 -88.37
N ARG A 227 -37.99 35.51 -87.64
CA ARG A 227 -37.80 35.00 -86.27
C ARG A 227 -37.75 36.16 -85.29
N THR A 228 -38.59 36.11 -84.27
CA THR A 228 -38.58 37.07 -83.16
C THR A 228 -38.50 36.31 -81.85
N GLY A 229 -37.34 36.35 -81.19
CA GLY A 229 -37.08 35.50 -80.02
C GLY A 229 -37.24 34.01 -80.36
N ASN A 230 -38.01 33.28 -79.56
CA ASN A 230 -38.14 31.82 -79.70
C ASN A 230 -39.24 31.38 -80.69
N GLN A 231 -39.92 32.31 -81.38
CA GLN A 231 -40.91 32.00 -82.41
C GLN A 231 -40.32 32.16 -83.81
N ILE A 232 -40.41 31.09 -84.61
CA ILE A 232 -40.27 31.15 -86.06
C ILE A 232 -41.66 31.41 -86.63
N ARG A 233 -41.81 32.52 -87.33
CA ARG A 233 -43.04 32.94 -87.96
C ARG A 233 -42.86 32.80 -89.46
N VAL A 234 -43.46 31.78 -90.04
CA VAL A 234 -43.60 31.67 -91.50
C VAL A 234 -44.85 32.43 -91.87
N ASP A 235 -44.66 33.67 -92.32
CA ASP A 235 -45.71 34.48 -92.89
C ASP A 235 -45.85 34.20 -94.37
N VAL A 236 -47.05 34.40 -94.88
CA VAL A 236 -47.25 34.63 -96.30
C VAL A 236 -46.78 36.06 -96.58
N VAL A 237 -46.06 36.27 -97.68
CA VAL A 237 -45.67 37.63 -98.08
C VAL A 237 -46.90 38.54 -98.16
N PRO A 238 -46.78 39.86 -97.94
CA PRO A 238 -47.93 40.77 -97.94
C PRO A 238 -48.82 40.66 -99.18
N ASP A 239 -48.21 40.41 -100.36
CA ASP A 239 -48.89 40.24 -101.64
C ASP A 239 -48.46 38.94 -102.34
N PRO A 240 -49.02 37.77 -101.95
CA PRO A 240 -48.62 36.50 -102.53
C PRO A 240 -49.20 36.33 -103.94
N THR A 241 -48.38 35.92 -104.90
CA THR A 241 -48.83 35.64 -106.27
C THR A 241 -49.25 34.18 -106.39
N PHE A 242 -50.56 33.93 -106.58
CA PHE A 242 -51.12 32.60 -106.83
C PHE A 242 -51.80 32.55 -108.19
N ASN A 243 -51.52 31.53 -109.03
CA ASN A 243 -52.20 31.37 -110.33
C ASN A 243 -53.67 30.95 -110.17
N SER A 244 -53.95 30.14 -109.15
CA SER A 244 -55.29 29.84 -108.65
C SER A 244 -55.14 29.36 -107.22
N VAL A 245 -56.05 29.74 -106.34
CA VAL A 245 -56.08 29.26 -104.96
C VAL A 245 -57.24 28.30 -104.84
N THR A 246 -56.95 27.01 -104.74
CA THR A 246 -57.97 26.00 -104.44
C THR A 246 -57.85 25.62 -102.98
N THR A 247 -58.86 25.95 -102.19
CA THR A 247 -58.96 25.61 -100.78
C THR A 247 -60.19 24.71 -100.59
N GLY A 248 -59.95 23.40 -100.70
CA GLY A 248 -61.02 22.41 -100.68
C GLY A 248 -61.92 22.54 -101.91
N ASN A 249 -63.22 22.64 -101.69
CA ASN A 249 -64.18 22.82 -102.78
C ASN A 249 -64.15 24.23 -103.37
N THR A 250 -63.49 25.17 -102.70
CA THR A 250 -63.37 26.57 -103.10
C THR A 250 -62.21 26.75 -104.07
N LYS A 251 -62.46 27.32 -105.23
CA LYS A 251 -61.45 27.74 -106.19
C LYS A 251 -61.59 29.23 -106.44
N ILE A 252 -60.52 29.96 -106.19
CA ILE A 252 -60.35 31.34 -106.63
C ILE A 252 -59.40 31.30 -107.82
N ASP A 253 -59.91 31.67 -108.98
CA ASP A 253 -59.13 31.85 -110.20
C ASP A 253 -59.64 33.07 -110.97
N ASN A 254 -59.19 33.22 -112.22
CA ASN A 254 -59.55 34.34 -113.08
C ASN A 254 -61.07 34.46 -113.36
N ASN A 255 -61.88 33.45 -113.06
CA ASN A 255 -63.35 33.48 -113.22
C ASN A 255 -64.11 33.88 -111.93
N GLY A 256 -63.38 34.12 -110.83
CA GLY A 256 -63.92 34.50 -109.52
C GLY A 256 -63.79 33.39 -108.47
N LEU A 257 -64.63 33.46 -107.44
CA LEU A 257 -64.69 32.52 -106.31
C LEU A 257 -65.77 31.47 -106.58
N THR A 258 -65.37 30.22 -106.82
CA THR A 258 -66.30 29.10 -107.00
C THR A 258 -66.17 28.11 -105.88
N ILE A 259 -67.23 27.87 -105.10
CA ILE A 259 -67.23 26.79 -104.11
C ILE A 259 -68.09 25.64 -104.60
N VAL A 260 -67.46 24.50 -104.91
CA VAL A 260 -68.12 23.27 -105.35
C VAL A 260 -69.02 22.76 -104.22
N GLY A 261 -70.35 22.84 -104.42
CA GLY A 261 -71.34 22.48 -103.39
C GLY A 261 -71.56 23.55 -102.30
N GLY A 262 -71.07 24.78 -102.48
CA GLY A 262 -71.23 25.90 -101.55
C GLY A 262 -71.49 27.23 -102.25
N PRO A 263 -71.47 28.36 -101.51
CA PRO A 263 -71.65 29.66 -102.10
C PRO A 263 -70.57 29.99 -103.13
N SER A 264 -70.93 30.42 -104.33
CA SER A 264 -69.98 30.95 -105.30
C SER A 264 -70.25 32.42 -105.56
N VAL A 265 -69.17 33.18 -105.75
CA VAL A 265 -69.18 34.56 -106.23
C VAL A 265 -68.38 34.58 -107.52
N THR A 266 -69.07 34.40 -108.63
CA THR A 266 -68.44 34.36 -109.96
C THR A 266 -68.83 35.60 -110.76
N LEU A 267 -68.24 35.77 -111.94
CA LEU A 267 -68.63 36.83 -112.89
C LEU A 267 -70.13 36.84 -113.23
N THR A 268 -70.88 35.77 -112.98
CA THR A 268 -72.33 35.67 -113.25
C THR A 268 -73.22 35.97 -112.03
N GLY A 269 -72.67 36.18 -110.81
CA GLY A 269 -73.44 36.55 -109.60
C GLY A 269 -73.09 35.75 -108.33
N ILE A 270 -73.86 35.98 -107.25
CA ILE A 270 -73.74 35.28 -105.96
C ILE A 270 -74.73 34.11 -105.88
N ASN A 271 -74.22 32.89 -105.77
CA ASN A 271 -74.98 31.71 -105.37
C ASN A 271 -74.59 31.41 -103.92
N ALA A 272 -75.54 31.16 -103.02
CA ALA A 272 -75.20 30.81 -101.64
C ALA A 272 -74.97 29.29 -101.43
N GLY A 273 -75.14 28.46 -102.46
CA GLY A 273 -75.02 27.00 -102.35
C GLY A 273 -75.85 26.41 -101.20
N GLY A 274 -77.01 27.02 -100.92
CA GLY A 274 -77.90 26.68 -99.80
C GLY A 274 -77.42 27.12 -98.40
N LYS A 275 -76.50 28.09 -98.28
CA LYS A 275 -76.00 28.63 -97.00
C LYS A 275 -76.62 30.00 -96.65
N VAL A 276 -76.61 30.36 -95.37
CA VAL A 276 -77.11 31.64 -94.83
C VAL A 276 -76.17 32.81 -95.21
N ILE A 277 -76.70 34.01 -95.45
CA ILE A 277 -76.00 35.23 -95.92
C ILE A 277 -76.11 36.33 -94.85
N ASN A 278 -75.02 37.03 -94.50
CA ASN A 278 -74.96 38.09 -93.48
C ASN A 278 -74.50 39.44 -94.10
N ASN A 279 -74.55 40.56 -93.34
CA ASN A 279 -74.27 41.95 -93.82
C ASN A 279 -75.09 42.44 -95.02
N VAL A 280 -76.14 41.70 -95.29
CA VAL A 280 -77.32 42.19 -95.95
C VAL A 280 -77.83 43.38 -95.12
N ALA A 281 -77.95 44.57 -95.71
CA ALA A 281 -78.70 45.66 -95.08
C ALA A 281 -80.19 45.26 -95.00
N PRO A 282 -81.03 45.85 -94.13
CA PRO A 282 -82.46 45.53 -94.16
C PRO A 282 -82.99 45.76 -95.57
N GLY A 283 -83.51 44.72 -96.23
CA GLY A 283 -83.89 44.84 -97.62
C GLY A 283 -84.92 45.97 -97.79
N VAL A 284 -84.65 46.92 -98.69
CA VAL A 284 -85.50 48.11 -98.92
C VAL A 284 -86.24 48.00 -100.25
N ALA A 285 -85.61 47.47 -101.30
CA ALA A 285 -86.23 47.20 -102.59
C ALA A 285 -86.63 45.72 -102.73
N GLY A 286 -87.60 45.43 -103.63
CA GLY A 286 -88.20 44.09 -103.78
C GLY A 286 -87.27 42.96 -104.24
N THR A 287 -85.97 43.23 -104.41
CA THR A 287 -84.94 42.29 -104.89
C THR A 287 -83.74 42.17 -103.94
N ASP A 288 -83.79 42.78 -102.75
CA ASP A 288 -82.73 42.71 -101.74
C ASP A 288 -82.81 41.42 -100.90
N ALA A 289 -81.68 41.00 -100.33
CA ALA A 289 -81.72 39.98 -99.28
C ALA A 289 -82.27 40.58 -97.96
N VAL A 290 -82.81 39.74 -97.07
CA VAL A 290 -83.34 40.09 -95.74
C VAL A 290 -82.34 39.65 -94.66
N ASN A 291 -82.09 40.43 -93.59
CA ASN A 291 -80.93 40.22 -92.71
C ASN A 291 -81.25 39.70 -91.29
N ILE A 292 -80.21 39.26 -90.56
CA ILE A 292 -80.40 38.68 -89.22
C ILE A 292 -80.98 39.68 -88.23
N ASP A 293 -80.92 40.99 -88.39
CA ASP A 293 -81.48 41.94 -87.41
C ASP A 293 -82.98 42.18 -87.57
N GLN A 294 -83.48 41.98 -88.80
CA GLN A 294 -84.90 41.68 -89.02
C GLN A 294 -85.31 40.34 -88.34
N LEU A 295 -84.35 39.45 -88.02
CA LEU A 295 -84.50 38.23 -87.20
C LEU A 295 -84.04 38.39 -85.71
N THR A 296 -83.19 39.36 -85.37
CA THR A 296 -82.57 39.61 -84.05
C THR A 296 -83.51 40.48 -83.22
N SER A 297 -84.33 41.32 -83.86
CA SER A 297 -85.53 41.87 -83.23
C SER A 297 -86.46 40.76 -82.68
N THR A 298 -86.37 39.53 -83.19
CA THR A 298 -87.08 38.34 -82.70
C THR A 298 -86.27 37.56 -81.63
N VAL A 299 -84.93 37.67 -81.58
CA VAL A 299 -84.04 36.94 -80.63
C VAL A 299 -83.70 37.76 -79.37
N ALA A 300 -83.88 39.09 -79.37
CA ALA A 300 -83.69 39.99 -78.23
C ALA A 300 -84.58 39.70 -76.99
N GLY A 301 -85.36 38.61 -76.99
CA GLY A 301 -86.08 38.07 -75.84
C GLY A 301 -85.39 36.93 -75.07
N SER A 302 -84.17 36.47 -75.38
CA SER A 302 -83.59 35.27 -74.71
C SER A 302 -82.04 35.15 -74.57
N LYS A 303 -81.46 35.99 -73.69
CA LYS A 303 -80.29 35.75 -72.77
C LYS A 303 -78.81 35.85 -73.22
N THR A 304 -77.95 36.07 -72.21
CA THR A 304 -76.48 36.31 -72.23
C THR A 304 -75.64 35.03 -72.04
N ARG A 305 -74.41 35.03 -72.58
CA ARG A 305 -73.62 33.82 -72.92
C ARG A 305 -72.43 33.49 -71.99
N TYR A 306 -72.09 34.34 -71.02
CA TYR A 306 -70.95 34.12 -70.11
C TYR A 306 -71.32 34.13 -68.61
N TYR A 307 -72.58 34.42 -68.28
CA TYR A 307 -73.13 34.28 -66.94
C TYR A 307 -74.37 33.38 -67.05
N HIS A 308 -74.28 32.15 -66.53
CA HIS A 308 -75.41 31.22 -66.46
C HIS A 308 -75.78 31.02 -64.99
N VAL A 309 -76.85 31.66 -64.53
CA VAL A 309 -77.48 31.31 -63.25
C VAL A 309 -78.57 30.29 -63.55
N ASN A 310 -78.30 29.01 -63.28
CA ASN A 310 -79.33 27.98 -63.36
C ASN A 310 -80.22 28.08 -62.11
N SER A 311 -81.20 28.99 -62.16
CA SER A 311 -82.13 29.33 -61.07
C SER A 311 -83.52 28.79 -61.40
N THR A 312 -84.16 28.11 -60.46
CA THR A 312 -85.56 27.64 -60.59
C THR A 312 -86.55 28.64 -59.96
N GLY A 313 -86.35 29.95 -60.19
CA GLY A 313 -87.22 31.07 -59.76
C GLY A 313 -86.94 31.64 -58.36
N GLY A 314 -86.59 32.94 -58.23
CA GLY A 314 -86.28 33.65 -56.97
C GLY A 314 -85.79 35.10 -57.15
N GLY A 315 -85.27 35.77 -56.12
CA GLY A 315 -84.76 37.17 -56.20
C GLY A 315 -83.39 37.28 -56.88
N ASN A 316 -83.06 38.45 -57.45
CA ASN A 316 -81.95 38.74 -58.37
C ASN A 316 -82.13 38.26 -59.84
N GLU A 317 -83.35 37.86 -60.26
CA GLU A 317 -83.68 37.58 -61.67
C GLU A 317 -83.73 38.86 -62.52
N ALA A 318 -84.00 40.01 -61.89
CA ALA A 318 -84.03 41.33 -62.49
C ALA A 318 -82.70 42.10 -62.32
N ASN A 319 -81.64 41.42 -61.86
CA ASN A 319 -80.33 42.02 -61.56
C ASN A 319 -80.39 43.10 -60.44
N ASP A 320 -81.16 42.85 -59.38
CA ASP A 320 -81.44 43.79 -58.26
C ASP A 320 -80.76 43.41 -56.92
N GLY A 321 -79.96 42.34 -56.87
CA GLY A 321 -79.26 41.87 -55.67
C GLY A 321 -78.00 42.65 -55.27
N ALA A 322 -77.45 43.47 -56.17
CA ALA A 322 -76.32 44.36 -55.91
C ALA A 322 -76.83 45.73 -55.43
N THR A 323 -77.20 45.82 -54.15
CA THR A 323 -77.84 47.01 -53.57
C THR A 323 -76.85 48.00 -52.94
N GLY A 324 -75.63 47.56 -52.62
CA GLY A 324 -74.53 48.44 -52.22
C GLY A 324 -73.92 49.17 -53.42
N ALA A 325 -73.40 50.38 -53.20
CA ALA A 325 -72.65 51.12 -54.22
C ALA A 325 -71.46 50.28 -54.70
N ASP A 326 -71.25 50.19 -56.02
CA ASP A 326 -70.17 49.43 -56.67
C ASP A 326 -70.09 47.94 -56.27
N ALA A 327 -71.24 47.32 -55.96
CA ALA A 327 -71.33 45.94 -55.51
C ALA A 327 -71.55 44.93 -56.66
N ILE A 328 -71.17 43.67 -56.44
CA ILE A 328 -71.40 42.55 -57.37
C ILE A 328 -72.20 41.46 -56.67
N ALA A 329 -73.39 41.17 -57.18
CA ALA A 329 -74.24 40.06 -56.69
C ALA A 329 -74.47 39.03 -57.80
N SER A 330 -73.73 37.93 -57.74
CA SER A 330 -73.76 36.86 -58.74
C SER A 330 -74.29 35.56 -58.13
N GLY A 331 -75.57 35.27 -58.38
CA GLY A 331 -76.28 34.09 -57.87
C GLY A 331 -77.72 34.40 -57.49
N LYS A 332 -78.58 33.38 -57.45
CA LYS A 332 -79.97 33.51 -57.00
C LYS A 332 -80.00 33.90 -55.51
N ASN A 333 -80.81 34.89 -55.13
CA ASN A 333 -80.87 35.44 -53.77
C ASN A 333 -79.50 35.90 -53.21
N ALA A 334 -78.50 36.15 -54.07
CA ALA A 334 -77.25 36.75 -53.62
C ALA A 334 -77.48 38.24 -53.34
N THR A 335 -77.02 38.71 -52.19
CA THR A 335 -77.24 40.08 -51.73
C THR A 335 -75.91 40.72 -51.37
N ALA A 336 -75.44 41.65 -52.19
CA ALA A 336 -74.24 42.44 -51.93
C ALA A 336 -74.67 43.85 -51.49
N ALA A 337 -75.03 43.97 -50.20
CA ALA A 337 -75.62 45.19 -49.63
C ALA A 337 -74.57 46.18 -49.09
N GLY A 338 -73.35 45.73 -48.82
CA GLY A 338 -72.24 46.62 -48.44
C GLY A 338 -71.68 47.40 -49.64
N ALA A 339 -71.18 48.61 -49.41
CA ALA A 339 -70.44 49.35 -50.45
C ALA A 339 -69.18 48.56 -50.87
N SER A 340 -68.92 48.47 -52.18
CA SER A 340 -67.83 47.72 -52.81
C SER A 340 -67.78 46.24 -52.37
N SER A 341 -68.93 45.66 -52.03
CA SER A 341 -69.03 44.27 -51.58
C SER A 341 -69.28 43.30 -52.72
N VAL A 342 -68.89 42.03 -52.52
CA VAL A 342 -69.06 40.97 -53.52
C VAL A 342 -69.76 39.78 -52.89
N ALA A 343 -70.93 39.42 -53.41
CA ALA A 343 -71.69 38.22 -53.05
C ALA A 343 -71.75 37.26 -54.25
N MET A 344 -71.10 36.11 -54.12
CA MET A 344 -70.98 35.12 -55.19
C MET A 344 -71.48 33.74 -54.73
N GLY A 345 -72.63 33.29 -55.25
CA GLY A 345 -73.27 32.03 -54.91
C GLY A 345 -74.74 32.16 -54.49
N LEU A 346 -75.50 31.06 -54.54
CA LEU A 346 -76.91 31.00 -54.13
C LEU A 346 -77.07 31.46 -52.68
N GLY A 347 -77.80 32.55 -52.42
CA GLY A 347 -78.07 33.04 -51.05
C GLY A 347 -76.86 33.67 -50.33
N ALA A 348 -75.74 33.92 -51.03
CA ALA A 348 -74.58 34.58 -50.43
C ALA A 348 -74.92 36.03 -50.04
N THR A 349 -74.56 36.46 -48.84
CA THR A 349 -74.89 37.79 -48.31
C THR A 349 -73.63 38.53 -47.85
N ALA A 350 -73.22 39.55 -48.62
CA ALA A 350 -72.15 40.46 -48.27
C ALA A 350 -72.72 41.77 -47.72
N GLY A 351 -73.03 41.80 -46.43
CA GLY A 351 -73.75 42.89 -45.78
C GLY A 351 -72.89 44.05 -45.27
N THR A 352 -71.56 43.89 -45.24
CA THR A 352 -70.61 44.88 -44.73
C THR A 352 -69.74 45.43 -45.88
N ALA A 353 -69.32 46.71 -45.78
CA ALA A 353 -68.51 47.34 -46.82
C ALA A 353 -67.16 46.62 -47.02
N ASN A 354 -66.66 46.59 -48.25
CA ASN A 354 -65.40 45.92 -48.66
C ASN A 354 -65.31 44.42 -48.36
N SER A 355 -66.42 43.75 -48.04
CA SER A 355 -66.44 42.33 -47.70
C SER A 355 -66.83 41.46 -48.89
N VAL A 356 -66.39 40.20 -48.85
CA VAL A 356 -66.65 39.20 -49.89
C VAL A 356 -67.34 37.98 -49.26
N ALA A 357 -68.55 37.67 -49.69
CA ALA A 357 -69.24 36.43 -49.39
C ALA A 357 -69.09 35.47 -50.59
N LEU A 358 -68.33 34.40 -50.42
CA LEU A 358 -67.99 33.45 -51.48
C LEU A 358 -68.57 32.07 -51.20
N GLY A 359 -69.39 31.55 -52.11
CA GLY A 359 -70.09 30.27 -51.98
C GLY A 359 -71.54 30.41 -51.54
N ALA A 360 -72.34 29.35 -51.73
CA ALA A 360 -73.77 29.37 -51.43
C ALA A 360 -74.04 29.57 -49.93
N GLY A 361 -74.94 30.48 -49.57
CA GLY A 361 -75.33 30.77 -48.18
C GLY A 361 -74.21 31.36 -47.32
N SER A 362 -73.08 31.76 -47.90
CA SER A 362 -72.00 32.43 -47.15
C SER A 362 -72.44 33.82 -46.71
N VAL A 363 -72.15 34.20 -45.47
CA VAL A 363 -72.55 35.49 -44.90
C VAL A 363 -71.32 36.19 -44.32
N THR A 364 -71.10 37.45 -44.68
CA THR A 364 -70.03 38.26 -44.08
C THR A 364 -70.52 38.89 -42.78
N ALA A 365 -69.71 38.83 -41.73
CA ALA A 365 -69.91 39.57 -40.50
C ALA A 365 -69.10 40.89 -40.50
N THR A 366 -69.20 41.66 -39.41
CA THR A 366 -68.27 42.76 -39.15
C THR A 366 -66.86 42.22 -38.92
N ALA A 367 -65.84 42.89 -39.46
CA ALA A 367 -64.46 42.48 -39.26
C ALA A 367 -64.05 42.71 -37.80
N VAL A 368 -63.51 41.68 -37.14
CA VAL A 368 -63.07 41.75 -35.73
C VAL A 368 -61.57 41.97 -35.68
N ALA A 369 -61.13 42.99 -34.96
CA ALA A 369 -59.72 43.24 -34.69
C ALA A 369 -59.20 42.25 -33.64
N THR A 370 -58.11 41.55 -33.95
CA THR A 370 -57.43 40.63 -33.02
C THR A 370 -55.98 41.13 -32.80
N PRO A 371 -55.73 41.96 -31.76
CA PRO A 371 -54.42 42.59 -31.57
C PRO A 371 -53.30 41.64 -31.12
N GLY A 372 -53.65 40.47 -30.58
CA GLY A 372 -52.70 39.51 -30.02
C GLY A 372 -53.36 38.42 -29.19
N THR A 373 -52.55 37.60 -28.50
CA THR A 373 -52.96 36.59 -27.53
C THR A 373 -51.94 36.46 -26.39
N THR A 374 -52.29 35.82 -25.28
CA THR A 374 -51.36 35.51 -24.18
C THR A 374 -51.22 33.99 -24.07
N ILE A 375 -49.98 33.48 -24.20
CA ILE A 375 -49.65 32.06 -23.99
C ILE A 375 -48.69 32.00 -22.80
N ASP A 376 -49.05 31.23 -21.77
CA ASP A 376 -48.28 31.06 -20.52
C ASP A 376 -47.84 32.38 -19.87
N GLY A 377 -48.75 33.34 -19.79
CA GLY A 377 -48.51 34.66 -19.16
C GLY A 377 -47.70 35.64 -20.01
N LYS A 378 -47.22 35.25 -21.20
CA LYS A 378 -46.52 36.13 -22.15
C LYS A 378 -47.45 36.61 -23.26
N ALA A 379 -47.54 37.92 -23.44
CA ALA A 379 -48.31 38.54 -24.52
C ALA A 379 -47.58 38.44 -25.87
N TYR A 380 -48.32 38.06 -26.92
CA TYR A 380 -47.89 37.98 -28.31
C TYR A 380 -48.78 38.89 -29.16
N ASN A 381 -48.20 39.92 -29.77
CA ASN A 381 -48.93 40.86 -30.61
C ASN A 381 -49.04 40.33 -32.05
N PHE A 382 -50.21 40.49 -32.67
CA PHE A 382 -50.46 40.14 -34.07
C PHE A 382 -50.42 41.36 -34.99
N GLN A 383 -50.34 41.11 -36.29
CA GLN A 383 -50.29 42.14 -37.33
C GLN A 383 -51.59 42.16 -38.14
N GLY A 384 -51.86 43.29 -38.81
CA GLY A 384 -53.14 43.47 -39.51
C GLY A 384 -54.32 43.73 -38.57
N ILE A 385 -54.08 44.41 -37.45
CA ILE A 385 -55.04 44.58 -36.35
C ILE A 385 -56.25 45.49 -36.67
N ALA A 386 -56.33 46.09 -37.86
CA ALA A 386 -57.42 46.95 -38.31
C ALA A 386 -57.96 46.51 -39.68
N PRO A 387 -58.64 45.36 -39.79
CA PRO A 387 -59.19 44.88 -41.05
C PRO A 387 -60.33 45.78 -41.55
N VAL A 388 -60.29 46.16 -42.84
CA VAL A 388 -61.30 47.03 -43.50
C VAL A 388 -62.53 46.28 -44.03
N GLY A 389 -62.52 44.95 -43.98
CA GLY A 389 -63.55 44.04 -44.46
C GLY A 389 -63.16 42.58 -44.18
N THR A 390 -64.03 41.62 -44.50
CA THR A 390 -63.76 40.18 -44.34
C THR A 390 -64.13 39.37 -45.57
N VAL A 391 -63.40 38.29 -45.81
CA VAL A 391 -63.77 37.26 -46.79
C VAL A 391 -64.40 36.10 -46.04
N SER A 392 -65.69 35.88 -46.26
CA SER A 392 -66.44 34.77 -45.69
C SER A 392 -66.70 33.70 -46.74
N VAL A 393 -66.32 32.46 -46.44
CA VAL A 393 -66.59 31.29 -47.28
C VAL A 393 -67.76 30.45 -46.76
N GLY A 394 -68.47 30.90 -45.72
CA GLY A 394 -69.57 30.18 -45.09
C GLY A 394 -70.42 31.06 -44.18
N THR A 395 -71.21 30.43 -43.31
CA THR A 395 -71.94 31.11 -42.24
C THR A 395 -71.64 30.43 -40.91
N PHE A 396 -71.95 31.06 -39.79
CA PHE A 396 -71.77 30.46 -38.47
C PHE A 396 -72.58 29.16 -38.36
N GLY A 397 -71.93 28.04 -38.04
CA GLY A 397 -72.52 26.69 -38.04
C GLY A 397 -72.60 26.02 -39.43
N GLY A 398 -72.06 26.66 -40.46
CA GLY A 398 -71.98 26.19 -41.85
C GLY A 398 -70.64 26.54 -42.49
N GLU A 399 -69.56 26.32 -41.75
CA GLU A 399 -68.19 26.62 -42.17
C GLU A 399 -67.73 25.69 -43.31
N ARG A 400 -66.78 26.18 -44.13
CA ARG A 400 -66.20 25.42 -45.24
C ARG A 400 -64.69 25.30 -45.08
N THR A 401 -64.14 24.19 -45.55
CA THR A 401 -62.69 24.04 -45.66
C THR A 401 -62.17 24.90 -46.81
N ILE A 402 -61.04 25.57 -46.58
CA ILE A 402 -60.26 26.21 -47.64
C ILE A 402 -59.09 25.27 -47.95
N THR A 403 -59.14 24.63 -49.11
CA THR A 403 -58.14 23.64 -49.53
C THR A 403 -57.15 24.23 -50.52
N ASN A 404 -55.95 23.63 -50.63
CA ASN A 404 -54.85 24.09 -51.49
C ASN A 404 -54.30 25.49 -51.15
N VAL A 405 -54.37 25.89 -49.87
CA VAL A 405 -53.71 27.11 -49.38
C VAL A 405 -52.20 26.89 -49.36
N ALA A 406 -51.46 27.64 -50.18
CA ALA A 406 -50.00 27.66 -50.14
C ALA A 406 -49.50 28.14 -48.77
N ALA A 407 -48.27 27.77 -48.40
CA ALA A 407 -47.71 28.18 -47.11
C ALA A 407 -47.58 29.71 -47.04
N GLY A 408 -48.21 30.34 -46.05
CA GLY A 408 -48.06 31.77 -45.77
C GLY A 408 -46.65 32.10 -45.29
N ARG A 409 -46.24 33.36 -45.31
CA ARG A 409 -44.95 33.73 -44.70
C ARG A 409 -45.04 33.61 -43.18
N ILE A 410 -44.07 32.91 -42.54
CA ILE A 410 -43.96 32.84 -41.07
C ILE A 410 -43.00 33.93 -40.62
N SER A 411 -43.51 35.13 -40.35
CA SER A 411 -42.72 36.27 -39.86
C SER A 411 -43.57 37.19 -38.98
N GLY A 412 -42.93 37.99 -38.12
CA GLY A 412 -43.60 38.91 -37.20
C GLY A 412 -44.34 40.07 -37.86
N THR A 413 -44.32 40.20 -39.18
CA THR A 413 -45.05 41.21 -39.99
C THR A 413 -46.07 40.59 -40.95
N SER A 414 -46.24 39.26 -40.96
CA SER A 414 -47.08 38.56 -41.93
C SER A 414 -48.57 38.70 -41.62
N THR A 415 -49.37 38.88 -42.67
CA THR A 415 -50.85 38.82 -42.63
C THR A 415 -51.39 37.73 -43.57
N ASP A 416 -50.53 36.78 -43.97
CA ASP A 416 -50.90 35.68 -44.86
C ASP A 416 -51.69 34.60 -44.09
N ALA A 417 -52.56 33.86 -44.79
CA ALA A 417 -53.19 32.67 -44.20
C ALA A 417 -52.15 31.57 -43.95
N ILE A 418 -52.12 31.02 -42.74
CA ILE A 418 -51.27 29.87 -42.37
C ILE A 418 -52.02 28.59 -42.71
N ASN A 419 -51.36 27.67 -43.42
CA ASN A 419 -51.97 26.38 -43.76
C ASN A 419 -51.65 25.30 -42.70
N GLY A 420 -52.28 24.13 -42.85
CA GLY A 420 -52.11 23.02 -41.91
C GLY A 420 -50.68 22.47 -41.83
N SER A 421 -49.88 22.52 -42.90
CA SER A 421 -48.51 21.99 -42.87
C SER A 421 -47.55 22.90 -42.09
N GLN A 422 -47.78 24.20 -42.07
CA GLN A 422 -47.00 25.16 -41.26
C GLN A 422 -47.32 25.05 -39.77
N LEU A 423 -48.60 24.85 -39.42
CA LEU A 423 -49.00 24.57 -38.05
C LEU A 423 -48.47 23.21 -37.60
N PHE A 424 -48.53 22.18 -38.47
CA PHE A 424 -47.96 20.87 -38.19
C PHE A 424 -46.44 20.92 -38.00
N ALA A 425 -45.70 21.67 -38.83
CA ALA A 425 -44.25 21.86 -38.65
C ALA A 425 -43.92 22.53 -37.31
N THR A 426 -44.72 23.51 -36.89
CA THR A 426 -44.58 24.14 -35.57
C THR A 426 -44.91 23.15 -34.44
N ASN A 427 -45.98 22.36 -34.55
CA ASN A 427 -46.33 21.32 -33.59
C ASN A 427 -45.26 20.23 -33.51
N GLN A 428 -44.69 19.82 -34.64
CA GLN A 428 -43.59 18.87 -34.68
C GLN A 428 -42.32 19.45 -34.05
N SER A 429 -42.06 20.75 -34.19
CA SER A 429 -41.00 21.43 -33.43
C SER A 429 -41.26 21.41 -31.93
N ILE A 430 -42.52 21.52 -31.49
CA ILE A 430 -42.91 21.44 -30.07
C ILE A 430 -42.79 20.00 -29.55
N GLU A 431 -43.22 19.00 -30.31
CA GLU A 431 -43.03 17.58 -30.00
C GLU A 431 -41.55 17.20 -29.94
N ASN A 432 -40.74 17.74 -30.86
CA ASN A 432 -39.28 17.56 -30.85
C ASN A 432 -38.62 18.28 -29.68
N LEU A 433 -39.15 19.44 -29.25
CA LEU A 433 -38.69 20.09 -28.04
C LEU A 433 -39.08 19.26 -26.80
N SER A 434 -40.28 18.68 -26.76
CA SER A 434 -40.72 17.75 -25.70
C SER A 434 -39.83 16.51 -25.63
N SER A 435 -39.44 15.94 -26.78
CA SER A 435 -38.51 14.82 -26.83
C SER A 435 -37.08 15.25 -26.48
N THR A 436 -36.64 16.46 -26.83
CA THR A 436 -35.34 17.03 -26.44
C THR A 436 -35.28 17.30 -24.93
N VAL A 437 -36.35 17.81 -24.33
CA VAL A 437 -36.49 17.99 -22.88
C VAL A 437 -36.51 16.63 -22.18
N THR A 438 -37.14 15.62 -22.77
CA THR A 438 -37.13 14.22 -22.29
C THR A 438 -35.75 13.54 -22.49
N ALA A 439 -34.98 13.96 -23.50
CA ALA A 439 -33.65 13.44 -23.83
C ALA A 439 -32.51 14.17 -23.09
N ASN A 440 -32.75 15.39 -22.63
CA ASN A 440 -31.91 16.12 -21.66
C ASN A 440 -31.98 15.51 -20.25
N LYS A 441 -32.38 14.24 -20.13
CA LYS A 441 -31.98 13.38 -19.00
C LYS A 441 -30.49 13.55 -18.78
N ILE A 442 -30.13 13.99 -17.58
CA ILE A 442 -28.73 14.18 -17.21
C ILE A 442 -28.02 12.84 -17.39
N ARG A 443 -27.09 12.74 -18.35
CA ARG A 443 -26.42 11.47 -18.73
C ARG A 443 -25.79 10.71 -17.55
N TYR A 444 -25.47 11.42 -16.47
CA TYR A 444 -24.79 10.89 -15.29
C TYR A 444 -25.72 10.61 -14.10
N PHE A 445 -27.01 10.94 -14.16
CA PHE A 445 -27.98 10.66 -13.10
C PHE A 445 -29.22 9.98 -13.68
N SER A 446 -29.28 8.65 -13.59
CA SER A 446 -30.50 7.87 -13.88
C SER A 446 -31.26 7.58 -12.58
N VAL A 447 -32.46 8.15 -12.44
CA VAL A 447 -33.37 7.86 -11.32
C VAL A 447 -34.58 7.07 -11.82
N GLN A 448 -34.84 5.90 -11.25
CA GLN A 448 -36.06 5.13 -11.47
C GLN A 448 -36.92 5.22 -10.21
N SER A 449 -37.94 6.08 -10.23
CA SER A 449 -38.89 6.26 -9.12
C SER A 449 -40.19 5.54 -9.43
N THR A 450 -40.77 4.84 -8.44
CA THR A 450 -42.06 4.15 -8.55
C THR A 450 -43.28 5.04 -8.27
N GLY A 451 -43.07 6.28 -7.83
CA GLY A 451 -44.08 7.34 -7.76
C GLY A 451 -43.63 8.50 -8.63
N GLY A 452 -44.46 8.90 -9.61
CA GLY A 452 -44.11 9.88 -10.64
C GLY A 452 -43.42 11.15 -10.12
N GLY A 453 -42.45 11.62 -10.91
CA GLY A 453 -41.91 12.99 -10.90
C GLY A 453 -41.00 13.40 -9.75
N ASN A 454 -39.80 13.88 -10.10
CA ASN A 454 -38.95 14.73 -9.27
C ASN A 454 -39.21 16.19 -9.69
N GLU A 455 -40.30 16.80 -9.27
CA GLU A 455 -40.83 17.96 -10.01
C GLU A 455 -40.20 19.32 -9.64
N ASN A 456 -39.42 19.42 -8.55
CA ASN A 456 -38.90 20.74 -8.15
C ASN A 456 -37.43 20.76 -7.70
N ASN A 457 -36.79 19.61 -7.40
CA ASN A 457 -35.45 19.56 -6.81
C ASN A 457 -35.23 20.55 -5.63
N ASN A 458 -36.29 20.89 -4.89
CA ASN A 458 -36.27 21.88 -3.80
C ASN A 458 -35.58 21.37 -2.53
N GLY A 459 -34.95 20.19 -2.57
CA GLY A 459 -34.28 19.58 -1.43
C GLY A 459 -32.91 20.19 -1.14
N ALA A 460 -32.25 20.79 -2.13
CA ALA A 460 -30.98 21.51 -1.95
C ALA A 460 -31.25 22.96 -1.56
N THR A 461 -31.46 23.23 -0.27
CA THR A 461 -31.78 24.58 0.23
C THR A 461 -30.60 25.29 0.89
N GLY A 462 -29.51 24.58 1.21
CA GLY A 462 -28.23 25.19 1.59
C GLY A 462 -27.53 25.85 0.39
N ALA A 463 -26.70 26.86 0.61
CA ALA A 463 -25.88 27.46 -0.44
C ALA A 463 -24.93 26.40 -1.03
N ASP A 464 -24.87 26.27 -2.36
CA ASP A 464 -24.05 25.27 -3.05
C ASP A 464 -24.34 23.79 -2.68
N ALA A 465 -25.52 23.50 -2.12
CA ALA A 465 -25.92 22.15 -1.74
C ALA A 465 -26.36 21.28 -2.93
N VAL A 466 -26.24 19.95 -2.79
CA VAL A 466 -26.63 18.96 -3.80
C VAL A 466 -27.57 17.92 -3.19
N ALA A 467 -28.81 17.83 -3.68
CA ALA A 467 -29.77 16.80 -3.27
C ALA A 467 -30.13 15.92 -4.48
N VAL A 468 -29.89 14.61 -4.38
CA VAL A 468 -30.09 13.66 -5.48
C VAL A 468 -30.96 12.48 -5.01
N GLY A 469 -32.22 12.44 -5.46
CA GLY A 469 -33.18 11.38 -5.16
C GLY A 469 -34.52 11.92 -4.62
N LYS A 470 -35.59 11.11 -4.68
CA LYS A 470 -36.91 11.50 -4.16
C LYS A 470 -36.83 11.75 -2.65
N ASP A 471 -37.31 12.91 -2.19
CA ASP A 471 -37.27 13.36 -0.79
C ASP A 471 -35.84 13.48 -0.21
N ALA A 472 -34.80 13.58 -1.06
CA ALA A 472 -33.47 13.94 -0.60
C ALA A 472 -33.45 15.42 -0.18
N SER A 473 -32.83 15.72 0.97
CA SER A 473 -32.79 17.06 1.56
C SER A 473 -31.37 17.41 2.00
N ALA A 474 -30.77 18.45 1.45
CA ALA A 474 -29.47 19.00 1.83
C ALA A 474 -29.66 20.48 2.23
N THR A 475 -29.79 20.71 3.54
CA THR A 475 -30.16 22.01 4.12
C THR A 475 -28.96 22.80 4.66
N VAL A 476 -27.78 22.18 4.69
CA VAL A 476 -26.51 22.80 5.12
C VAL A 476 -25.72 23.24 3.88
N ASP A 477 -25.06 24.39 3.96
CA ASP A 477 -24.20 24.92 2.89
C ASP A 477 -23.15 23.87 2.45
N ASN A 478 -22.96 23.73 1.12
CA ASN A 478 -22.15 22.72 0.43
C ASN A 478 -22.47 21.26 0.83
N GLY A 479 -23.60 21.00 1.47
CA GLY A 479 -24.03 19.65 1.86
C GLY A 479 -24.44 18.81 0.66
N VAL A 480 -24.19 17.51 0.72
CA VAL A 480 -24.58 16.55 -0.32
C VAL A 480 -25.48 15.46 0.28
N ALA A 481 -26.71 15.33 -0.23
CA ALA A 481 -27.64 14.24 0.11
C ALA A 481 -27.82 13.32 -1.10
N LEU A 482 -27.41 12.05 -0.98
CA LEU A 482 -27.39 11.07 -2.08
C LEU A 482 -28.30 9.87 -1.79
N GLY A 483 -29.32 9.67 -2.63
CA GLY A 483 -30.31 8.60 -2.52
C GLY A 483 -31.67 9.08 -2.00
N SER A 484 -32.74 8.30 -2.24
CA SER A 484 -34.10 8.68 -1.83
C SER A 484 -34.24 8.76 -0.30
N GLY A 485 -34.83 9.84 0.21
CA GLY A 485 -34.99 10.09 1.65
C GLY A 485 -33.69 10.37 2.41
N SER A 486 -32.56 10.59 1.72
CA SER A 486 -31.31 10.98 2.36
C SER A 486 -31.38 12.42 2.86
N VAL A 487 -30.93 12.67 4.08
CA VAL A 487 -30.97 13.99 4.74
C VAL A 487 -29.55 14.39 5.14
N SER A 488 -29.06 15.50 4.60
CA SER A 488 -27.83 16.20 4.99
C SER A 488 -28.19 17.52 5.66
N ASP A 489 -28.54 17.45 6.94
CA ASP A 489 -29.02 18.56 7.78
C ASP A 489 -28.11 18.84 8.99
N ARG A 490 -27.06 18.04 9.16
CA ARG A 490 -26.13 18.13 10.29
C ARG A 490 -25.03 19.14 9.99
N ALA A 491 -24.86 20.11 10.91
CA ALA A 491 -23.75 21.05 10.86
C ALA A 491 -22.40 20.32 10.83
N VAL A 492 -21.46 20.87 10.07
CA VAL A 492 -20.08 20.36 9.95
C VAL A 492 -19.43 20.32 11.34
N ALA A 493 -18.67 19.26 11.64
CA ALA A 493 -17.98 19.14 12.92
C ALA A 493 -17.07 20.36 13.18
N GLY A 494 -17.01 20.83 14.43
CA GLY A 494 -16.17 21.97 14.83
C GLY A 494 -14.67 21.72 14.58
N SER A 495 -13.84 22.75 14.78
CA SER A 495 -12.38 22.70 14.48
C SER A 495 -11.63 21.61 15.25
N THR A 496 -12.05 21.32 16.48
CA THR A 496 -11.53 20.26 17.33
C THR A 496 -12.63 19.76 18.26
N GLY A 497 -12.60 18.49 18.64
CA GLY A 497 -13.51 17.95 19.65
C GLY A 497 -13.20 16.50 19.97
N ASN A 498 -14.09 15.85 20.71
CA ASN A 498 -13.95 14.45 21.08
C ASN A 498 -15.22 13.67 20.73
N ILE A 499 -15.05 12.50 20.15
CA ILE A 499 -16.11 11.49 20.00
C ILE A 499 -16.00 10.54 21.21
N PRO A 500 -17.05 10.43 22.05
CA PRO A 500 -17.06 9.46 23.14
C PRO A 500 -17.04 8.02 22.60
N ALA A 501 -16.11 7.20 23.09
CA ALA A 501 -15.98 5.77 22.82
C ALA A 501 -15.84 5.01 24.14
N GLY A 502 -16.98 4.69 24.78
CA GLY A 502 -17.00 4.15 26.14
C GLY A 502 -16.46 5.17 27.15
N SER A 503 -15.45 4.78 27.95
CA SER A 503 -14.72 5.68 28.87
C SER A 503 -13.57 6.45 28.21
N SER A 504 -13.26 6.15 26.94
CA SER A 504 -12.20 6.83 26.19
C SER A 504 -12.77 7.91 25.26
N LEU A 505 -11.94 8.88 24.91
CA LEU A 505 -12.28 9.97 24.00
C LEU A 505 -11.43 9.83 22.74
N ILE A 506 -12.07 9.80 21.57
CA ILE A 506 -11.37 9.88 20.28
C ILE A 506 -11.30 11.36 19.89
N PRO A 507 -10.14 12.03 20.01
CA PRO A 507 -10.01 13.42 19.58
C PRO A 507 -10.09 13.49 18.06
N PHE A 508 -10.83 14.47 17.54
CA PHE A 508 -10.77 14.87 16.14
C PHE A 508 -10.25 16.31 16.05
N ASN A 509 -9.45 16.56 15.03
CA ASN A 509 -8.96 17.88 14.67
C ASN A 509 -9.13 18.05 13.16
N THR A 510 -9.93 19.03 12.77
CA THR A 510 -10.27 19.36 11.38
C THR A 510 -9.66 20.69 10.97
N THR A 511 -8.73 21.25 11.76
CA THR A 511 -8.01 22.51 11.43
C THR A 511 -6.98 22.34 10.31
N ASP A 512 -6.61 21.11 9.99
CA ASP A 512 -5.67 20.80 8.92
C ASP A 512 -6.21 21.17 7.53
N ARG A 513 -7.54 21.15 7.32
CA ARG A 513 -8.20 21.56 6.08
C ARG A 513 -9.61 22.13 6.32
N THR A 514 -10.04 23.08 5.48
CA THR A 514 -11.41 23.60 5.53
C THR A 514 -12.42 22.52 5.16
N LEU A 515 -13.38 22.25 6.05
CA LEU A 515 -14.52 21.39 5.77
C LEU A 515 -15.59 22.18 5.01
N LEU A 516 -15.92 21.72 3.80
CA LEU A 516 -16.88 22.43 2.95
C LEU A 516 -18.33 22.06 3.30
N GLY A 517 -18.61 20.78 3.59
CA GLY A 517 -19.96 20.30 3.92
C GLY A 517 -19.97 18.81 4.32
N ALA A 518 -21.15 18.25 4.56
CA ALA A 518 -21.33 16.83 4.89
C ALA A 518 -21.95 16.05 3.72
N LEU A 519 -21.41 14.85 3.44
CA LEU A 519 -22.03 13.86 2.55
C LEU A 519 -22.91 12.92 3.38
N SER A 520 -24.21 12.88 3.09
CA SER A 520 -25.18 11.97 3.68
C SER A 520 -25.74 10.99 2.65
N VAL A 521 -25.73 9.71 2.99
CA VAL A 521 -26.30 8.61 2.19
C VAL A 521 -27.55 7.98 2.83
N GLY A 522 -28.10 8.61 3.87
CA GLY A 522 -29.24 8.08 4.64
C GLY A 522 -29.93 9.16 5.47
N SER A 523 -30.69 8.76 6.48
CA SER A 523 -31.40 9.64 7.41
C SER A 523 -31.04 9.30 8.86
N ALA A 524 -31.65 9.97 9.83
CA ALA A 524 -31.49 9.63 11.25
C ALA A 524 -31.94 8.19 11.61
N THR A 525 -32.80 7.57 10.79
CA THR A 525 -33.39 6.25 11.04
C THR A 525 -33.04 5.21 9.98
N THR A 526 -32.43 5.61 8.87
CA THR A 526 -32.09 4.72 7.76
C THR A 526 -30.66 4.94 7.31
N TYR A 527 -29.94 3.86 7.04
CA TYR A 527 -28.56 3.90 6.58
C TYR A 527 -28.41 3.18 5.26
N ARG A 528 -27.38 3.55 4.51
CA ARG A 528 -26.93 2.81 3.33
C ARG A 528 -25.51 2.36 3.54
N GLN A 529 -25.22 1.15 3.09
CA GLN A 529 -23.84 0.68 3.01
C GLN A 529 -23.12 1.44 1.91
N ILE A 530 -21.91 1.92 2.21
CA ILE A 530 -21.00 2.44 1.19
C ILE A 530 -20.08 1.27 0.82
N THR A 531 -20.30 0.67 -0.35
CA THR A 531 -19.56 -0.50 -0.83
C THR A 531 -18.56 -0.10 -1.93
N ASN A 532 -17.55 -0.95 -2.16
CA ASN A 532 -16.45 -0.70 -3.12
C ASN A 532 -15.64 0.58 -2.82
N VAL A 533 -15.53 0.95 -1.55
CA VAL A 533 -14.63 2.01 -1.08
C VAL A 533 -13.21 1.47 -1.08
N ALA A 534 -12.29 2.16 -1.75
CA ALA A 534 -10.87 1.85 -1.67
C ALA A 534 -10.34 2.15 -0.26
N ASP A 535 -9.24 1.51 0.14
CA ASP A 535 -8.60 1.80 1.41
C ASP A 535 -8.14 3.25 1.50
N GLY A 536 -8.48 3.90 2.61
CA GLY A 536 -8.04 5.25 2.90
C GLY A 536 -6.53 5.31 3.12
N THR A 537 -5.84 6.20 2.42
CA THR A 537 -4.40 6.42 2.56
C THR A 537 -4.07 7.78 3.15
N GLN A 538 -5.04 8.69 3.18
CA GLN A 538 -4.99 9.99 3.82
C GLN A 538 -5.85 10.01 5.09
N ALA A 539 -5.59 10.95 5.98
CA ALA A 539 -6.29 11.04 7.27
C ALA A 539 -7.81 11.33 7.14
N GLN A 540 -8.25 11.84 5.99
CA GLN A 540 -9.64 12.24 5.71
C GLN A 540 -10.41 11.20 4.88
N ASP A 541 -9.75 10.13 4.41
CA ASP A 541 -10.39 9.09 3.61
C ASP A 541 -11.32 8.21 4.47
N ALA A 542 -12.34 7.61 3.84
CA ALA A 542 -13.18 6.63 4.51
C ALA A 542 -12.39 5.33 4.79
N VAL A 543 -12.38 4.89 6.05
CA VAL A 543 -11.70 3.66 6.47
C VAL A 543 -12.54 2.44 6.07
N THR A 544 -11.95 1.48 5.36
CA THR A 544 -12.64 0.22 5.05
C THR A 544 -12.69 -0.71 6.27
N VAL A 545 -13.65 -1.64 6.32
CA VAL A 545 -13.71 -2.66 7.38
C VAL A 545 -12.40 -3.47 7.48
N ARG A 546 -11.70 -3.67 6.35
CA ARG A 546 -10.40 -4.35 6.33
C ARG A 546 -9.30 -3.53 6.99
N GLN A 547 -9.24 -2.21 6.77
CA GLN A 547 -8.29 -1.35 7.47
C GLN A 547 -8.59 -1.25 8.95
N LEU A 548 -9.86 -1.12 9.33
CA LEU A 548 -10.25 -1.13 10.73
C LEU A 548 -9.91 -2.47 11.39
N SER A 549 -10.16 -3.59 10.71
CA SER A 549 -9.78 -4.93 11.20
C SER A 549 -8.27 -5.06 11.33
N GLY A 550 -7.49 -4.58 10.36
CA GLY A 550 -6.02 -4.55 10.43
C GLY A 550 -5.51 -3.69 11.58
N ALA A 551 -6.08 -2.50 11.79
CA ALA A 551 -5.74 -1.62 12.90
C ALA A 551 -6.08 -2.27 14.25
N LEU A 552 -7.27 -2.86 14.40
CA LEU A 552 -7.67 -3.56 15.63
C LEU A 552 -6.81 -4.80 15.89
N GLN A 553 -6.44 -5.55 14.86
CA GLN A 553 -5.51 -6.69 14.98
C GLN A 553 -4.11 -6.25 15.40
N SER A 554 -3.66 -5.06 14.99
CA SER A 554 -2.39 -4.46 15.44
C SER A 554 -2.36 -4.16 16.94
N PHE A 555 -3.53 -4.00 17.59
CA PHE A 555 -3.63 -3.81 19.05
C PHE A 555 -3.89 -5.12 19.81
N ALA A 556 -4.49 -6.13 19.16
CA ALA A 556 -4.93 -7.37 19.79
C ALA A 556 -3.84 -8.44 19.94
N VAL A 557 -2.72 -8.33 19.22
CA VAL A 557 -1.54 -9.19 19.41
C VAL A 557 -0.31 -8.33 19.19
N THR A 558 0.41 -7.96 20.25
CA THR A 558 1.52 -7.02 20.11
C THR A 558 2.76 -7.72 19.52
N PRO A 559 3.31 -7.28 18.38
CA PRO A 559 4.65 -7.64 17.95
C PRO A 559 5.68 -6.77 18.68
N ILE A 560 5.62 -6.73 20.02
CA ILE A 560 6.78 -6.29 20.81
C ILE A 560 7.58 -7.55 21.14
N GLN A 561 8.66 -7.79 20.41
CA GLN A 561 9.47 -9.02 20.54
C GLN A 561 10.05 -9.24 21.94
N TYR A 562 10.13 -8.18 22.76
CA TYR A 562 10.88 -8.21 24.00
C TYR A 562 10.03 -8.06 25.27
N PHE A 563 8.73 -7.71 25.17
CA PHE A 563 7.86 -7.49 26.35
C PHE A 563 6.46 -8.09 26.17
N HIS A 564 6.29 -9.39 26.42
CA HIS A 564 4.98 -10.02 26.38
C HIS A 564 4.33 -10.07 27.77
N ALA A 565 3.18 -9.42 27.94
CA ALA A 565 2.33 -9.57 29.13
C ALA A 565 1.06 -10.35 28.74
N ASN A 566 0.89 -11.56 29.29
CA ASN A 566 -0.31 -12.38 29.11
C ASN A 566 -1.09 -12.44 30.42
N SER A 567 -2.08 -11.56 30.60
CA SER A 567 -2.91 -11.52 31.80
C SER A 567 -4.29 -10.93 31.53
N THR A 568 -5.27 -11.35 32.35
CA THR A 568 -6.63 -10.78 32.42
C THR A 568 -6.87 -9.98 33.70
N ALA A 569 -5.87 -9.89 34.60
CA ALA A 569 -5.95 -9.13 35.84
C ALA A 569 -5.73 -7.62 35.58
N ALA A 570 -5.95 -6.79 36.61
CA ALA A 570 -5.80 -5.34 36.50
C ALA A 570 -4.42 -4.92 35.97
N ASP A 571 -4.39 -3.85 35.18
CA ASP A 571 -3.18 -3.32 34.55
C ASP A 571 -2.13 -2.85 35.58
N SER A 572 -0.90 -2.68 35.13
CA SER A 572 0.20 -2.11 35.90
C SER A 572 0.02 -0.60 36.14
N LEU A 573 0.51 -0.09 37.27
CA LEU A 573 0.48 1.33 37.64
C LEU A 573 1.89 1.86 37.91
N ALA A 574 2.40 2.70 37.01
CA ALA A 574 3.64 3.46 37.17
C ALA A 574 3.30 4.88 37.68
N ILE A 575 3.20 5.06 39.01
CA ILE A 575 2.76 6.30 39.65
C ILE A 575 3.95 7.25 39.94
N GLY A 576 5.12 6.69 40.29
CA GLY A 576 6.32 7.49 40.54
C GLY A 576 6.84 8.18 39.28
N ALA A 577 7.48 9.34 39.43
CA ALA A 577 8.13 10.02 38.30
C ALA A 577 9.24 9.12 37.72
N GLU A 578 9.33 9.02 36.39
CA GLU A 578 10.33 8.20 35.69
C GLU A 578 10.33 6.71 36.09
N SER A 579 9.16 6.16 36.45
CA SER A 579 9.02 4.77 36.89
C SER A 579 8.66 3.79 35.76
N VAL A 580 8.96 2.51 35.97
CA VAL A 580 8.64 1.41 35.04
C VAL A 580 7.83 0.36 35.77
N ALA A 581 6.58 0.12 35.34
CA ALA A 581 5.72 -0.94 35.86
C ALA A 581 5.38 -1.93 34.73
N VAL A 582 5.66 -3.23 34.93
CA VAL A 582 5.45 -4.29 33.93
C VAL A 582 4.78 -5.50 34.59
N GLY A 583 3.64 -5.92 34.03
CA GLY A 583 2.87 -7.10 34.48
C GLY A 583 1.68 -6.76 35.39
N PRO A 584 0.69 -7.66 35.50
CA PRO A 584 -0.60 -7.36 36.12
C PRO A 584 -0.45 -6.98 37.59
N GLN A 585 -1.27 -6.03 38.06
CA GLN A 585 -1.30 -5.56 39.45
C GLN A 585 0.02 -5.00 39.99
N THR A 586 1.04 -4.82 39.15
CA THR A 586 2.31 -4.23 39.55
C THR A 586 2.13 -2.75 39.82
N VAL A 587 2.59 -2.26 40.97
CA VAL A 587 2.44 -0.87 41.40
C VAL A 587 3.80 -0.29 41.75
N VAL A 588 4.18 0.78 41.07
CA VAL A 588 5.46 1.48 41.30
C VAL A 588 5.17 2.91 41.72
N ASN A 589 5.18 3.15 43.03
CA ASN A 589 4.87 4.44 43.65
C ASN A 589 6.12 5.31 43.87
N GLY A 590 7.31 4.70 43.98
CA GLY A 590 8.57 5.40 44.17
C GLY A 590 9.09 6.01 42.86
N ASN A 591 9.67 7.21 42.92
CA ASN A 591 10.34 7.83 41.78
C ASN A 591 11.54 6.99 41.34
N ASN A 592 11.80 6.94 40.03
CA ASN A 592 12.86 6.13 39.42
C ASN A 592 12.78 4.62 39.76
N GLY A 593 11.61 4.14 40.19
CA GLY A 593 11.39 2.76 40.59
C GLY A 593 11.15 1.82 39.41
N VAL A 594 11.48 0.53 39.59
CA VAL A 594 11.26 -0.52 38.59
C VAL A 594 10.48 -1.68 39.22
N GLY A 595 9.26 -1.91 38.75
CA GLY A 595 8.40 -3.03 39.14
C GLY A 595 8.17 -3.96 37.95
N ILE A 596 8.50 -5.26 38.08
CA ILE A 596 8.29 -6.26 37.04
C ILE A 596 7.75 -7.56 37.64
N GLY A 597 6.52 -7.95 37.32
CA GLY A 597 5.93 -9.21 37.79
C GLY A 597 4.41 -9.15 37.90
N ASN A 598 3.83 -10.15 38.58
CA ASN A 598 2.42 -10.12 38.98
C ASN A 598 2.34 -9.62 40.43
N GLY A 599 1.77 -8.43 40.64
CA GLY A 599 1.66 -7.82 41.96
C GLY A 599 3.00 -7.39 42.57
N ALA A 600 4.00 -7.03 41.76
CA ALA A 600 5.24 -6.46 42.28
C ALA A 600 4.99 -5.03 42.78
N VAL A 601 5.55 -4.66 43.93
CA VAL A 601 5.30 -3.34 44.55
C VAL A 601 6.60 -2.63 44.89
N VAL A 602 6.77 -1.43 44.36
CA VAL A 602 7.75 -0.45 44.85
C VAL A 602 6.97 0.61 45.62
N GLN A 603 7.18 0.71 46.93
CA GLN A 603 6.45 1.64 47.77
C GLN A 603 6.84 3.11 47.49
N GLN A 604 6.00 4.06 47.92
CA GLN A 604 6.28 5.48 47.75
C GLN A 604 7.56 5.91 48.48
N SER A 605 7.87 5.26 49.60
CA SER A 605 9.09 5.47 50.40
C SER A 605 10.34 4.82 49.79
N ALA A 606 10.25 4.21 48.60
CA ALA A 606 11.33 3.51 47.92
C ALA A 606 11.75 4.18 46.59
N PRO A 607 12.24 5.44 46.61
CA PRO A 607 12.87 6.02 45.42
C PRO A 607 14.07 5.17 45.00
N GLY A 608 14.22 4.94 43.69
CA GLY A 608 15.23 4.03 43.12
C GLY A 608 15.00 2.55 43.42
N GLY A 609 13.89 2.18 44.06
CA GLY A 609 13.59 0.81 44.46
C GLY A 609 13.29 -0.12 43.28
N ILE A 610 13.73 -1.38 43.38
CA ILE A 610 13.53 -2.41 42.35
C ILE A 610 12.78 -3.59 42.95
N ALA A 611 11.61 -3.93 42.39
CA ALA A 611 10.82 -5.09 42.76
C ALA A 611 10.55 -5.97 41.52
N ILE A 612 11.16 -7.14 41.45
CA ILE A 612 11.06 -8.06 40.31
C ILE A 612 10.68 -9.46 40.78
N GLY A 613 9.53 -9.96 40.35
CA GLY A 613 8.96 -11.25 40.76
C GLY A 613 7.53 -11.12 41.33
N GLN A 614 6.79 -12.22 41.36
CA GLN A 614 5.40 -12.23 41.84
C GLN A 614 5.33 -11.83 43.31
N GLY A 615 4.54 -10.81 43.66
CA GLY A 615 4.41 -10.32 45.03
C GLY A 615 5.71 -9.79 45.67
N SER A 616 6.73 -9.47 44.87
CA SER A 616 7.98 -8.88 45.37
C SER A 616 7.75 -7.44 45.85
N THR A 617 8.45 -7.02 46.91
CA THR A 617 8.21 -5.73 47.57
C THR A 617 9.50 -4.99 47.94
N SER A 618 9.72 -3.83 47.33
CA SER A 618 10.75 -2.86 47.73
C SER A 618 10.10 -1.78 48.60
N HIS A 619 10.57 -1.66 49.86
CA HIS A 619 9.91 -0.82 50.88
C HIS A 619 10.57 0.54 51.09
N LEU A 620 11.89 0.64 50.92
CA LEU A 620 12.70 1.81 51.27
C LEU A 620 13.72 2.13 50.17
N ALA A 621 14.31 3.33 50.23
CA ALA A 621 15.20 3.87 49.20
C ALA A 621 16.32 2.89 48.78
N ASP A 622 16.57 2.82 47.47
CA ASP A 622 17.60 2.01 46.83
C ASP A 622 17.56 0.50 47.18
N SER A 623 16.41 -0.01 47.64
CA SER A 623 16.27 -1.42 48.00
C SER A 623 15.89 -2.28 46.79
N ILE A 624 16.42 -3.50 46.74
CA ILE A 624 16.26 -4.45 45.63
C ILE A 624 15.60 -5.72 46.15
N ALA A 625 14.42 -6.04 45.65
CA ALA A 625 13.67 -7.27 45.91
C ALA A 625 13.53 -8.05 44.59
N LEU A 626 14.33 -9.11 44.42
CA LEU A 626 14.37 -9.92 43.21
C LEU A 626 14.03 -11.40 43.53
N GLY A 627 12.80 -11.82 43.22
CA GLY A 627 12.27 -13.15 43.45
C GLY A 627 10.80 -13.12 43.88
N THR A 628 10.10 -14.24 43.70
CA THR A 628 8.70 -14.35 44.16
C THR A 628 8.62 -14.13 45.67
N GLN A 629 7.79 -13.18 46.13
CA GLN A 629 7.59 -12.82 47.53
C GLN A 629 8.86 -12.36 48.26
N SER A 630 9.89 -11.89 47.54
CA SER A 630 11.05 -11.26 48.16
C SER A 630 10.69 -9.91 48.78
N SER A 631 11.21 -9.59 49.95
CA SER A 631 10.94 -8.36 50.71
C SER A 631 12.24 -7.66 51.08
N ALA A 632 12.48 -6.49 50.50
CA ALA A 632 13.59 -5.61 50.85
C ALA A 632 13.07 -4.46 51.72
N ALA A 633 12.95 -4.73 53.03
CA ALA A 633 12.31 -3.87 54.03
C ALA A 633 13.23 -2.79 54.63
N ALA A 634 14.47 -2.69 54.14
CA ALA A 634 15.49 -1.77 54.65
C ALA A 634 16.12 -0.93 53.53
N VAL A 635 16.63 0.27 53.87
CA VAL A 635 17.37 1.14 52.93
C VAL A 635 18.61 0.39 52.39
N GLN A 636 18.84 0.45 51.08
CA GLN A 636 19.93 -0.27 50.39
C GLN A 636 19.95 -1.79 50.67
N GLY A 637 18.81 -2.37 51.06
CA GLY A 637 18.69 -3.81 51.30
C GLY A 637 18.58 -4.60 50.01
N VAL A 638 19.31 -5.71 49.90
CA VAL A 638 19.32 -6.57 48.69
C VAL A 638 18.76 -7.96 49.03
N ALA A 639 17.52 -8.23 48.62
CA ALA A 639 16.83 -9.49 48.80
C ALA A 639 16.78 -10.27 47.47
N LEU A 640 17.62 -11.31 47.33
CA LEU A 640 17.80 -12.06 46.09
C LEU A 640 17.40 -13.53 46.26
N GLY A 641 16.23 -13.89 45.74
CA GLY A 641 15.63 -15.23 45.79
C GLY A 641 14.20 -15.22 46.33
N ALA A 642 13.44 -16.27 46.05
CA ALA A 642 12.03 -16.35 46.48
C ALA A 642 11.90 -16.36 48.02
N GLY A 643 10.98 -15.56 48.56
CA GLY A 643 10.71 -15.46 50.00
C GLY A 643 11.89 -14.93 50.84
N THR A 644 12.84 -14.24 50.21
CA THR A 644 13.95 -13.59 50.95
C THR A 644 13.47 -12.38 51.71
N SER A 645 14.11 -12.06 52.84
CA SER A 645 13.78 -10.89 53.66
C SER A 645 15.03 -10.17 54.14
N VAL A 646 15.08 -8.86 53.94
CA VAL A 646 16.14 -7.99 54.48
C VAL A 646 15.50 -6.94 55.37
N THR A 647 15.89 -6.91 56.66
CA THR A 647 15.32 -5.98 57.66
C THR A 647 16.33 -4.97 58.17
N GLN A 648 17.62 -5.13 57.86
CA GLN A 648 18.69 -4.21 58.28
C GLN A 648 19.23 -3.41 57.11
N ALA A 649 19.51 -2.12 57.32
CA ALA A 649 20.05 -1.24 56.29
C ALA A 649 21.39 -1.78 55.75
N GLY A 650 21.53 -1.85 54.42
CA GLY A 650 22.69 -2.43 53.73
C GLY A 650 22.82 -3.96 53.85
N GLY A 651 21.82 -4.67 54.37
CA GLY A 651 21.85 -6.13 54.49
C GLY A 651 21.64 -6.82 53.14
N VAL A 652 22.23 -8.02 52.99
CA VAL A 652 22.11 -8.82 51.76
C VAL A 652 21.62 -10.22 52.10
N ALA A 653 20.44 -10.60 51.60
CA ALA A 653 19.92 -11.96 51.69
C ALA A 653 20.05 -12.65 50.33
N LEU A 654 20.78 -13.77 50.27
CA LEU A 654 21.09 -14.50 49.05
C LEU A 654 20.52 -15.94 49.10
N GLY A 655 19.71 -16.29 48.12
CA GLY A 655 19.06 -17.60 47.98
C GLY A 655 17.67 -17.66 48.64
N ALA A 656 16.78 -18.51 48.12
CA ALA A 656 15.38 -18.55 48.55
C ALA A 656 15.21 -18.78 50.07
N GLY A 657 14.33 -18.01 50.71
CA GLY A 657 14.06 -18.09 52.16
C GLY A 657 15.15 -17.49 53.06
N SER A 658 16.25 -16.98 52.51
CA SER A 658 17.31 -16.35 53.30
C SER A 658 16.82 -15.07 53.97
N VAL A 659 17.26 -14.84 55.22
CA VAL A 659 16.89 -13.67 56.01
C VAL A 659 18.14 -12.95 56.49
N ALA A 660 18.30 -11.69 56.10
CA ALA A 660 19.36 -10.81 56.57
C ALA A 660 18.80 -9.85 57.63
N SER A 661 18.88 -10.28 58.89
CA SER A 661 18.37 -9.55 60.06
C SER A 661 19.46 -9.10 61.04
N THR A 662 20.74 -9.36 60.74
CA THR A 662 21.87 -9.01 61.60
C THR A 662 22.43 -7.63 61.23
N ALA A 663 22.41 -6.69 62.17
CA ALA A 663 22.87 -5.31 61.98
C ALA A 663 24.41 -5.20 61.89
N ALA A 664 24.89 -4.02 61.49
CA ALA A 664 26.30 -3.65 61.69
C ALA A 664 26.68 -3.65 63.17
N GLY A 665 27.97 -3.84 63.47
CA GLY A 665 28.55 -3.78 64.81
C GLY A 665 28.55 -5.09 65.60
N VAL A 666 28.13 -6.21 64.98
CA VAL A 666 28.18 -7.53 65.65
C VAL A 666 29.63 -8.03 65.70
N ALA A 667 30.11 -8.27 66.91
CA ALA A 667 31.46 -8.77 67.17
C ALA A 667 31.59 -10.27 66.87
N GLY A 668 32.78 -10.69 66.44
CA GLY A 668 33.12 -12.10 66.26
C GLY A 668 33.21 -12.88 67.59
N TYR A 669 33.17 -14.21 67.50
CA TYR A 669 33.36 -15.07 68.67
C TYR A 669 34.80 -14.97 69.20
N VAL A 670 34.95 -14.63 70.48
CA VAL A 670 36.25 -14.62 71.17
C VAL A 670 36.32 -15.83 72.12
N PRO A 671 37.22 -16.80 71.89
CA PRO A 671 37.39 -17.94 72.80
C PRO A 671 37.76 -17.49 74.23
N PRO A 672 37.27 -18.19 75.28
CA PRO A 672 37.63 -17.86 76.67
C PRO A 672 39.14 -17.88 76.95
N THR A 673 39.90 -18.66 76.17
CA THR A 673 41.36 -18.81 76.26
C THR A 673 42.13 -17.83 75.37
N ALA A 674 41.46 -16.90 74.68
CA ALA A 674 42.13 -15.95 73.80
C ALA A 674 43.02 -14.98 74.60
N THR A 675 44.26 -14.83 74.15
CA THR A 675 45.20 -13.81 74.64
C THR A 675 44.69 -12.40 74.30
N ASP A 676 45.20 -11.38 74.98
CA ASP A 676 44.80 -9.99 74.72
C ASP A 676 45.09 -9.55 73.27
N ALA A 677 46.21 -10.02 72.70
CA ALA A 677 46.54 -9.77 71.30
C ALA A 677 45.51 -10.41 70.34
N GLN A 678 45.07 -11.64 70.61
CA GLN A 678 44.03 -12.31 69.81
C GLN A 678 42.67 -11.64 69.97
N ARG A 679 42.34 -11.17 71.17
CA ARG A 679 41.10 -10.41 71.43
C ARG A 679 41.06 -9.11 70.64
N ILE A 680 42.18 -8.40 70.55
CA ILE A 680 42.30 -7.18 69.73
C ILE A 680 42.17 -7.50 68.24
N ALA A 681 42.85 -8.55 67.75
CA ALA A 681 42.76 -8.97 66.34
C ALA A 681 41.33 -9.39 65.94
N ILE A 682 40.64 -10.17 66.79
CA ILE A 682 39.23 -10.54 66.58
C ILE A 682 38.32 -9.32 66.69
N GLY A 683 38.61 -8.38 67.61
CA GLY A 683 37.85 -7.14 67.74
C GLY A 683 37.98 -6.25 66.49
N ALA A 684 39.13 -6.25 65.83
CA ALA A 684 39.39 -5.49 64.61
C ALA A 684 38.58 -5.98 63.40
N THR A 685 38.03 -7.20 63.44
CA THR A 685 37.16 -7.76 62.38
C THR A 685 35.66 -7.63 62.69
N THR A 686 35.28 -6.79 63.67
CA THR A 686 33.87 -6.48 63.97
C THR A 686 33.17 -5.91 62.74
N SER A 687 31.99 -6.43 62.42
CA SER A 687 31.28 -6.04 61.19
C SER A 687 30.95 -4.54 61.17
N THR A 688 31.27 -3.86 60.07
CA THR A 688 30.93 -2.44 59.85
C THR A 688 29.65 -2.25 59.05
N LEU A 689 29.15 -3.31 58.42
CA LEU A 689 27.92 -3.35 57.63
C LEU A 689 26.99 -4.45 58.14
N ALA A 690 25.72 -4.44 57.73
CA ALA A 690 24.79 -5.52 58.01
C ALA A 690 25.23 -6.82 57.33
N ALA A 691 24.81 -7.96 57.89
CA ALA A 691 25.32 -9.25 57.43
C ALA A 691 24.84 -9.63 56.02
N VAL A 692 25.70 -10.36 55.32
CA VAL A 692 25.33 -11.18 54.16
C VAL A 692 24.81 -12.52 54.67
N SER A 693 23.54 -12.82 54.44
CA SER A 693 22.90 -14.06 54.87
C SER A 693 22.61 -14.98 53.69
N VAL A 694 23.09 -16.22 53.76
CA VAL A 694 22.81 -17.29 52.79
C VAL A 694 21.79 -18.30 53.28
N GLY A 695 21.07 -18.01 54.36
CA GLY A 695 20.08 -18.89 54.95
C GLY A 695 19.20 -18.18 55.97
N ASN A 696 18.52 -18.96 56.79
CA ASN A 696 17.72 -18.47 57.89
C ASN A 696 17.91 -19.41 59.08
N ALA A 697 18.79 -19.01 59.99
CA ALA A 697 19.11 -19.79 61.19
C ALA A 697 17.88 -19.97 62.10
N ALA A 698 16.97 -18.98 62.15
CA ALA A 698 15.76 -19.06 62.96
C ALA A 698 14.76 -20.13 62.45
N SER A 699 14.84 -20.50 61.17
CA SER A 699 14.04 -21.58 60.57
C SER A 699 14.86 -22.83 60.19
N GLY A 700 16.12 -22.92 60.64
CA GLY A 700 16.98 -24.08 60.37
C GLY A 700 17.46 -24.21 58.91
N GLN A 701 17.37 -23.14 58.11
CA GLN A 701 17.83 -23.14 56.72
C GLN A 701 19.31 -22.72 56.65
N PHE A 702 20.18 -23.65 56.27
CA PHE A 702 21.62 -23.42 56.11
C PHE A 702 22.08 -23.80 54.70
N ARG A 703 23.13 -23.15 54.21
CA ARG A 703 23.74 -23.45 52.90
C ARG A 703 25.24 -23.59 53.03
N GLN A 704 25.80 -24.52 52.26
CA GLN A 704 27.24 -24.57 52.04
C GLN A 704 27.66 -23.42 51.11
N ILE A 705 28.72 -22.73 51.48
CA ILE A 705 29.42 -21.77 50.61
C ILE A 705 30.59 -22.53 50.00
N THR A 706 30.50 -22.85 48.71
CA THR A 706 31.52 -23.64 47.97
C THR A 706 32.35 -22.73 47.06
N GLY A 707 33.54 -23.17 46.67
CA GLY A 707 34.47 -22.35 45.88
C GLY A 707 35.22 -21.27 46.69
N VAL A 708 35.16 -21.32 48.03
CA VAL A 708 35.88 -20.41 48.93
C VAL A 708 37.38 -20.74 48.90
N ALA A 709 38.18 -19.83 48.35
CA ALA A 709 39.64 -19.89 48.42
C ALA A 709 40.14 -19.81 49.87
N ALA A 710 41.36 -20.26 50.14
CA ALA A 710 41.93 -20.17 51.47
C ALA A 710 42.07 -18.71 51.90
N GLY A 711 41.52 -18.35 53.06
CA GLY A 711 41.58 -17.00 53.60
C GLY A 711 43.03 -16.56 53.84
N THR A 712 43.34 -15.32 53.48
CA THR A 712 44.68 -14.71 53.66
C THR A 712 44.64 -13.60 54.71
N ALA A 713 43.55 -12.84 54.79
CA ALA A 713 43.32 -11.83 55.83
C ALA A 713 42.50 -12.39 57.01
N ASP A 714 42.61 -11.76 58.18
CA ASP A 714 41.90 -12.18 59.40
C ASP A 714 40.36 -12.14 59.28
N SER A 715 39.82 -11.38 58.32
CA SER A 715 38.39 -11.27 58.04
C SER A 715 37.88 -12.23 56.96
N ASP A 716 38.76 -13.03 56.35
CA ASP A 716 38.37 -13.96 55.29
C ASP A 716 37.67 -15.19 55.85
N ALA A 717 36.77 -15.78 55.05
CA ALA A 717 36.18 -17.07 55.40
C ALA A 717 37.24 -18.19 55.33
N VAL A 718 37.34 -18.98 56.39
CA VAL A 718 38.21 -20.16 56.44
C VAL A 718 37.53 -21.31 55.69
N ASN A 719 38.24 -21.94 54.76
CA ASN A 719 37.73 -23.13 54.08
C ASN A 719 38.12 -24.43 54.81
N VAL A 720 37.54 -25.56 54.37
CA VAL A 720 37.76 -26.87 55.03
C VAL A 720 39.21 -27.34 54.91
N SER A 721 39.98 -26.94 53.89
CA SER A 721 41.38 -27.36 53.76
C SER A 721 42.30 -26.68 54.77
N GLN A 722 42.08 -25.39 55.08
CA GLN A 722 42.79 -24.71 56.16
C GLN A 722 42.51 -25.36 57.52
N LEU A 723 41.25 -25.71 57.80
CA LEU A 723 40.88 -26.42 59.04
C LEU A 723 41.52 -27.81 59.12
N ARG A 724 41.55 -28.56 58.01
CA ARG A 724 42.25 -29.85 57.94
C ARG A 724 43.77 -29.71 58.12
N GLY A 725 44.35 -28.61 57.63
CA GLY A 725 45.76 -28.27 57.88
C GLY A 725 46.06 -28.13 59.36
N VAL A 726 45.22 -27.40 60.10
CA VAL A 726 45.30 -27.28 61.57
C VAL A 726 45.12 -28.64 62.25
N GLN A 727 44.16 -29.47 61.81
CA GLN A 727 43.95 -30.81 62.35
C GLN A 727 45.19 -31.71 62.19
N GLY A 728 45.90 -31.61 61.07
CA GLY A 728 47.14 -32.35 60.83
C GLY A 728 48.26 -31.97 61.80
N GLN A 729 48.39 -30.69 62.16
CA GLN A 729 49.38 -30.22 63.13
C GLN A 729 49.11 -30.77 64.54
N VAL A 730 47.85 -30.85 64.95
CA VAL A 730 47.47 -31.42 66.27
C VAL A 730 47.84 -32.91 66.34
N ALA A 731 47.66 -33.68 65.26
CA ALA A 731 48.02 -35.10 65.21
C ALA A 731 49.54 -35.37 65.29
N VAL A 732 50.37 -34.43 64.82
CA VAL A 732 51.83 -34.52 64.92
C VAL A 732 52.32 -34.20 66.34
N ILE A 733 51.72 -33.18 66.97
CA ILE A 733 52.00 -32.85 68.38
C ILE A 733 51.64 -34.03 69.28
N ASP A 734 50.49 -34.67 69.03
CA ASP A 734 50.04 -35.83 69.79
C ASP A 734 51.03 -37.01 69.75
N GLN A 735 51.77 -37.16 68.66
CA GLN A 735 52.76 -38.22 68.44
C GLN A 735 54.19 -37.86 68.91
N SER A 736 54.50 -36.58 69.14
CA SER A 736 55.87 -36.11 69.41
C SER A 736 56.13 -35.73 70.88
N THR A 737 55.13 -35.85 71.75
CA THR A 737 55.23 -35.55 73.18
C THR A 737 55.39 -36.83 74.02
N VAL A 738 56.25 -36.80 75.04
CA VAL A 738 56.26 -37.85 76.08
C VAL A 738 55.00 -37.68 76.93
N LYS A 739 54.24 -38.77 77.08
CA LYS A 739 52.99 -38.80 77.83
C LYS A 739 53.04 -39.89 78.89
N TYR A 740 52.27 -39.70 79.95
CA TYR A 740 51.88 -40.81 80.81
C TYR A 740 51.04 -41.81 80.03
N ASP A 741 51.13 -43.08 80.39
CA ASP A 741 50.29 -44.11 79.79
C ASP A 741 48.82 -43.85 80.15
N THR A 742 47.88 -44.37 79.35
CA THR A 742 46.45 -44.27 79.64
C THR A 742 45.92 -45.55 80.28
N ASN A 743 45.07 -45.43 81.29
CA ASN A 743 44.28 -46.53 81.83
C ASN A 743 43.24 -47.01 80.80
N ALA A 744 42.65 -48.19 81.03
CA ALA A 744 41.64 -48.77 80.13
C ALA A 744 40.34 -47.95 80.02
N ASP A 745 40.09 -47.02 80.95
CA ASP A 745 38.96 -46.10 80.97
C ASP A 745 39.25 -44.75 80.27
N GLY A 746 40.45 -44.60 79.69
CA GLY A 746 40.88 -43.38 79.01
C GLY A 746 41.46 -42.31 79.95
N THR A 747 41.53 -42.54 81.26
CA THR A 747 42.17 -41.62 82.21
C THR A 747 43.71 -41.73 82.17
N THR A 748 44.40 -40.68 82.60
CA THR A 748 45.87 -40.64 82.61
C THR A 748 46.44 -41.44 83.79
N ASN A 749 47.36 -42.37 83.51
CA ASN A 749 48.07 -43.17 84.51
C ASN A 749 49.40 -42.50 84.91
N TYR A 750 49.36 -41.63 85.91
CA TYR A 750 50.56 -40.93 86.40
C TYR A 750 51.66 -41.84 86.99
N ASN A 751 51.37 -43.12 87.22
CA ASN A 751 52.34 -44.08 87.74
C ASN A 751 53.15 -44.78 86.63
N SER A 752 52.83 -44.54 85.35
CA SER A 752 53.49 -45.21 84.23
C SER A 752 53.79 -44.26 83.08
N VAL A 753 55.01 -44.35 82.56
CA VAL A 753 55.46 -43.65 81.35
C VAL A 753 56.18 -44.67 80.48
N THR A 754 55.62 -44.99 79.32
CA THR A 754 56.29 -45.83 78.32
C THR A 754 57.05 -44.96 77.32
N MET A 755 58.39 -45.03 77.35
CA MET A 755 59.25 -44.23 76.47
C MET A 755 59.33 -44.85 75.06
N GLY A 756 59.14 -44.01 74.02
CA GLY A 756 59.21 -44.42 72.61
C GLY A 756 57.87 -44.83 71.98
N GLY A 757 56.82 -45.00 72.79
CA GLY A 757 55.46 -45.28 72.32
C GLY A 757 55.31 -46.59 71.52
N SER A 758 54.18 -46.75 70.83
CA SER A 758 53.79 -47.98 70.12
C SER A 758 54.67 -48.34 68.91
N ASN A 759 55.57 -47.45 68.48
CA ASN A 759 56.45 -47.61 67.32
C ASN A 759 57.92 -47.83 67.71
N ALA A 760 58.26 -47.91 69.00
CA ALA A 760 59.64 -48.16 69.44
C ALA A 760 60.06 -49.61 69.15
N THR A 761 61.12 -49.78 68.35
CA THR A 761 61.73 -51.09 68.05
C THR A 761 62.81 -51.50 69.06
N GLY A 762 62.99 -50.72 70.14
CA GLY A 762 63.97 -50.98 71.19
C GLY A 762 63.92 -49.93 72.32
N PRO A 763 64.68 -50.14 73.41
CA PRO A 763 64.72 -49.22 74.56
C PRO A 763 65.18 -47.81 74.18
N VAL A 764 64.56 -46.79 74.76
CA VAL A 764 64.96 -45.38 74.57
C VAL A 764 66.04 -44.99 75.58
N THR A 765 67.16 -44.49 75.09
CA THR A 765 68.23 -43.92 75.93
C THR A 765 67.79 -42.56 76.49
N VAL A 766 67.76 -42.43 77.81
CA VAL A 766 67.52 -41.16 78.50
C VAL A 766 68.87 -40.51 78.81
N HIS A 767 69.17 -39.41 78.12
CA HIS A 767 70.41 -38.66 78.28
C HIS A 767 70.20 -37.47 79.21
N ASN A 768 71.31 -36.88 79.67
CA ASN A 768 71.29 -35.69 80.52
C ASN A 768 70.62 -35.92 81.90
N VAL A 769 70.71 -37.16 82.41
CA VAL A 769 70.26 -37.52 83.76
C VAL A 769 71.34 -37.10 84.76
N ALA A 770 71.04 -36.07 85.56
CA ALA A 770 71.90 -35.63 86.66
C ALA A 770 72.08 -36.77 87.70
N PRO A 771 73.17 -36.77 88.50
CA PRO A 771 73.34 -37.76 89.56
C PRO A 771 72.15 -37.72 90.53
N GLY A 772 71.52 -38.86 90.78
CA GLY A 772 70.40 -38.95 91.72
C GLY A 772 70.83 -38.61 93.14
N VAL A 773 70.01 -37.83 93.86
CA VAL A 773 70.25 -37.40 95.25
C VAL A 773 69.26 -38.04 96.21
N ALA A 774 67.96 -38.09 95.83
CA ALA A 774 66.92 -38.77 96.59
C ALA A 774 66.80 -40.25 96.19
N GLY A 775 66.29 -41.10 97.09
CA GLY A 775 66.17 -42.55 96.85
C GLY A 775 65.24 -42.96 95.71
N THR A 776 64.43 -42.04 95.19
CA THR A 776 63.53 -42.24 94.04
C THR A 776 64.06 -41.62 92.75
N ASP A 777 65.23 -40.98 92.78
CA ASP A 777 65.85 -40.40 91.58
C ASP A 777 66.45 -41.51 90.72
N ALA A 778 66.47 -41.29 89.41
CA ALA A 778 67.18 -42.17 88.49
C ALA A 778 68.70 -42.10 88.73
N VAL A 779 69.35 -43.26 88.85
CA VAL A 779 70.81 -43.36 89.01
C VAL A 779 71.47 -43.27 87.64
N ASN A 780 72.46 -42.40 87.49
CA ASN A 780 73.22 -42.32 86.23
C ASN A 780 74.44 -43.26 86.22
N VAL A 781 75.01 -43.50 85.02
CA VAL A 781 76.09 -44.48 84.82
C VAL A 781 77.37 -44.12 85.60
N ASN A 782 77.63 -42.82 85.82
CA ASN A 782 78.78 -42.38 86.61
C ASN A 782 78.68 -42.82 88.09
N GLN A 783 77.48 -42.80 88.67
CA GLN A 783 77.24 -43.28 90.04
C GLN A 783 77.50 -44.79 90.17
N LEU A 784 77.09 -45.61 89.18
CA LEU A 784 77.32 -47.06 89.17
C LEU A 784 78.81 -47.42 89.03
N ASN A 785 79.53 -46.71 88.15
CA ASN A 785 80.96 -46.91 87.94
C ASN A 785 81.78 -46.59 89.21
N ALA A 786 81.39 -45.57 89.97
CA ALA A 786 82.01 -45.24 91.24
C ALA A 786 81.86 -46.38 92.28
N THR A 787 80.69 -47.03 92.32
CA THR A 787 80.47 -48.19 93.19
C THR A 787 81.32 -49.40 92.78
N SER A 788 81.42 -49.67 91.47
CA SER A 788 82.22 -50.78 90.92
C SER A 788 83.71 -50.66 91.26
N ALA A 789 84.28 -49.45 91.17
CA ALA A 789 85.68 -49.19 91.52
C ALA A 789 85.98 -49.46 93.01
N GLY A 790 85.03 -49.14 93.91
CA GLY A 790 85.17 -49.40 95.35
C GLY A 790 85.24 -50.89 95.70
N LEU A 791 84.55 -51.75 94.95
CA LEU A 791 84.56 -53.21 95.13
C LEU A 791 85.90 -53.84 94.72
N ASN A 792 86.46 -53.44 93.57
CA ASN A 792 87.72 -54.00 93.06
C ASN A 792 88.90 -53.77 94.00
N ASN A 793 89.00 -52.58 94.61
CA ASN A 793 90.06 -52.28 95.58
C ASN A 793 90.03 -53.19 96.81
N ARG A 794 88.83 -53.60 97.24
CA ARG A 794 88.63 -54.44 98.42
C ARG A 794 89.01 -55.91 98.17
N ILE A 795 88.86 -56.36 96.92
CA ILE A 795 89.24 -57.72 96.49
C ILE A 795 90.77 -57.85 96.44
N ASN A 796 91.48 -56.86 95.92
CA ASN A 796 92.95 -56.90 95.80
C ASN A 796 93.65 -56.99 97.18
N ALA A 797 93.19 -56.24 98.18
CA ALA A 797 93.78 -56.27 99.53
C ALA A 797 93.64 -57.63 100.25
N LEU A 798 92.65 -58.45 99.86
CA LEU A 798 92.47 -59.80 100.41
C LEU A 798 93.49 -60.79 99.82
N GLY A 799 93.89 -60.61 98.56
CA GLY A 799 94.88 -61.45 97.88
C GLY A 799 96.25 -61.43 98.54
N ASP A 800 96.79 -60.23 98.82
CA ASP A 800 98.13 -60.06 99.41
C ASP A 800 98.28 -60.73 100.79
N ARG A 801 97.19 -60.82 101.56
CA ARG A 801 97.21 -61.41 102.92
C ARG A 801 97.32 -62.94 102.89
N LEU A 802 96.77 -63.59 101.87
CA LEU A 802 96.79 -65.04 101.70
C LEU A 802 98.20 -65.55 101.36
N ASP A 803 98.92 -64.87 100.48
CA ASP A 803 100.30 -65.21 100.08
C ASP A 803 101.30 -65.17 101.26
N GLY A 804 101.08 -64.31 102.24
CA GLY A 804 101.91 -64.21 103.44
C GLY A 804 101.80 -65.42 104.37
N VAL A 805 100.59 -65.96 104.53
CA VAL A 805 100.32 -67.13 105.40
C VAL A 805 100.97 -68.38 104.82
N GLU A 806 100.85 -68.59 103.52
CA GLU A 806 101.38 -69.77 102.83
C GLU A 806 102.91 -69.88 103.00
N LYS A 807 103.64 -68.78 102.80
CA LYS A 807 105.11 -68.76 102.90
C LYS A 807 105.63 -69.04 104.31
N ASN A 808 104.91 -68.63 105.36
CA ASN A 808 105.32 -68.87 106.74
C ASN A 808 105.09 -70.33 107.16
N ALA A 809 104.00 -70.96 106.71
CA ALA A 809 103.72 -72.37 106.99
C ALA A 809 104.80 -73.31 106.40
N TYR A 810 105.24 -73.07 105.15
CA TYR A 810 106.29 -73.87 104.52
C TYR A 810 107.64 -73.77 105.24
N ALA A 811 107.99 -72.60 105.79
CA ALA A 811 109.22 -72.42 106.56
C ALA A 811 109.21 -73.15 107.91
N GLY A 812 108.04 -73.32 108.55
CA GLY A 812 107.91 -74.11 109.77
C GLY A 812 108.21 -75.60 109.57
N VAL A 813 107.74 -76.18 108.46
CA VAL A 813 107.99 -77.60 108.13
C VAL A 813 109.47 -77.86 107.84
N ALA A 814 110.14 -76.94 107.12
CA ALA A 814 111.57 -77.05 106.86
C ALA A 814 112.41 -77.12 108.16
N ALA A 815 112.01 -76.35 109.18
CA ALA A 815 112.68 -76.35 110.49
C ALA A 815 112.53 -77.68 111.23
N ALA A 816 111.35 -78.31 111.19
CA ALA A 816 111.13 -79.61 111.80
C ALA A 816 111.99 -80.70 111.14
N MET A 817 112.15 -80.68 109.81
CA MET A 817 113.00 -81.66 109.10
C MET A 817 114.50 -81.54 109.43
N ALA A 818 114.96 -80.36 109.82
CA ALA A 818 116.37 -80.12 110.16
C ALA A 818 116.77 -80.69 111.53
N LEU A 819 115.81 -80.97 112.42
CA LEU A 819 116.03 -81.54 113.76
C LEU A 819 116.03 -83.08 113.71
N GLN A 820 117.18 -83.69 113.45
CA GLN A 820 117.32 -85.16 113.47
C GLN A 820 117.89 -85.66 114.80
N MET A 821 117.33 -86.72 115.40
CA MET A 821 117.81 -87.25 116.69
C MET A 821 119.04 -88.19 116.53
N PRO A 822 120.07 -88.14 117.40
CA PRO A 822 121.24 -89.03 117.34
C PRO A 822 120.92 -90.47 117.83
N GLY A 823 121.35 -91.50 117.08
CA GLY A 823 120.95 -92.90 117.29
C GLY A 823 121.91 -93.82 118.07
N SER A 824 123.12 -93.39 118.45
CA SER A 824 124.11 -94.26 119.11
C SER A 824 124.16 -94.04 120.63
N TYR A 825 123.94 -95.09 121.43
CA TYR A 825 124.07 -95.08 122.89
C TYR A 825 125.51 -95.40 123.32
N VAL A 826 126.20 -94.42 123.92
CA VAL A 826 127.58 -94.61 124.43
C VAL A 826 127.63 -94.25 125.92
N PRO A 827 127.82 -95.22 126.83
CA PRO A 827 127.83 -94.99 128.27
C PRO A 827 128.84 -93.90 128.68
N GLY A 828 128.39 -92.91 129.44
CA GLY A 828 129.23 -91.84 130.00
C GLY A 828 129.67 -90.74 129.03
N LYS A 829 129.24 -90.74 127.76
CA LYS A 829 129.65 -89.75 126.73
C LYS A 829 128.46 -88.89 126.21
N THR A 830 128.74 -87.77 125.55
CA THR A 830 127.75 -86.91 124.88
C THR A 830 127.95 -86.99 123.36
N VAL A 831 126.87 -87.15 122.60
CA VAL A 831 126.87 -87.24 121.13
C VAL A 831 126.13 -86.03 120.56
N MET A 832 126.66 -85.37 119.52
CA MET A 832 126.04 -84.21 118.87
C MET A 832 125.89 -84.43 117.36
N ARG A 833 124.83 -83.87 116.76
CA ARG A 833 124.50 -83.96 115.33
C ARG A 833 123.98 -82.61 114.83
N ILE A 834 124.28 -82.30 113.57
CA ILE A 834 123.79 -81.11 112.87
C ILE A 834 123.05 -81.59 111.62
N GLY A 835 121.84 -81.07 111.40
CA GLY A 835 120.99 -81.36 110.25
C GLY A 835 120.57 -80.08 109.52
N ALA A 836 120.36 -80.18 108.22
CA ALA A 836 119.77 -79.13 107.40
C ALA A 836 118.52 -79.68 106.71
N GLY A 837 117.45 -78.87 106.65
CA GLY A 837 116.15 -79.22 106.07
C GLY A 837 115.71 -78.16 105.05
N SER A 838 115.11 -78.61 103.93
CA SER A 838 114.55 -77.74 102.91
C SER A 838 113.18 -78.27 102.49
N PHE A 839 112.18 -77.38 102.43
CA PHE A 839 110.83 -77.72 101.98
C PHE A 839 110.20 -76.57 101.18
N LYS A 840 109.81 -76.88 99.93
CA LYS A 840 109.18 -75.95 98.97
C LYS A 840 109.80 -74.54 98.94
N GLY A 841 111.12 -74.47 98.83
CA GLY A 841 111.89 -73.23 98.70
C GLY A 841 112.16 -72.48 100.01
N GLN A 842 111.73 -73.01 101.16
CA GLN A 842 112.14 -72.53 102.48
C GLN A 842 113.19 -73.48 103.07
N SER A 843 114.18 -72.92 103.78
CA SER A 843 115.31 -73.69 104.32
C SER A 843 115.47 -73.45 105.81
N ALA A 844 116.01 -74.44 106.51
CA ALA A 844 116.26 -74.39 107.94
C ALA A 844 117.47 -75.25 108.34
N VAL A 845 118.09 -74.91 109.46
CA VAL A 845 119.22 -75.66 110.03
C VAL A 845 118.93 -75.96 111.49
N GLY A 846 119.25 -77.18 111.92
CA GLY A 846 119.03 -77.67 113.26
C GLY A 846 120.23 -78.42 113.84
N VAL A 847 120.38 -78.35 115.15
CA VAL A 847 121.44 -79.01 115.90
C VAL A 847 120.82 -79.79 117.04
N SER A 848 121.24 -81.04 117.23
CA SER A 848 120.75 -81.93 118.27
C SER A 848 121.90 -82.62 119.01
N PHE A 849 121.68 -83.01 120.25
CA PHE A 849 122.68 -83.64 121.11
C PHE A 849 122.03 -84.62 122.08
N ARG A 850 122.78 -85.63 122.52
CA ARG A 850 122.34 -86.71 123.43
C ARG A 850 123.39 -87.02 124.50
N ARG A 851 123.00 -87.17 125.76
CA ARG A 851 123.83 -87.54 126.92
C ARG A 851 123.30 -88.82 127.54
N THR A 852 124.14 -89.85 127.70
CA THR A 852 123.76 -91.15 128.30
C THR A 852 124.52 -91.41 129.61
N ALA A 853 123.83 -91.95 130.62
CA ALA A 853 124.37 -92.28 131.93
C ALA A 853 125.47 -93.35 131.88
N GLU A 854 126.41 -93.30 132.82
CA GLU A 854 127.57 -94.21 132.86
C GLU A 854 127.19 -95.68 133.08
N ASN A 855 126.12 -95.92 133.85
CA ASN A 855 125.53 -97.24 134.05
C ASN A 855 124.56 -97.66 132.93
N ASN A 856 124.48 -96.87 131.85
CA ASN A 856 123.60 -97.05 130.70
C ASN A 856 122.09 -97.06 131.00
N ALA A 857 121.67 -96.61 132.19
CA ALA A 857 120.26 -96.69 132.62
C ALA A 857 119.35 -95.60 132.03
N TRP A 858 119.90 -94.47 131.58
CA TRP A 858 119.11 -93.37 131.00
C TRP A 858 119.89 -92.52 129.99
N SER A 859 119.18 -91.80 129.11
CA SER A 859 119.75 -90.73 128.30
C SER A 859 118.80 -89.55 128.08
N ILE A 860 119.35 -88.35 127.87
CA ILE A 860 118.64 -87.11 127.53
C ILE A 860 119.10 -86.62 126.17
N THR A 861 118.16 -86.24 125.31
CA THR A 861 118.39 -85.66 123.97
C THR A 861 117.76 -84.28 123.87
N GLY A 862 118.43 -83.30 123.26
CA GLY A 862 117.89 -81.96 122.99
C GLY A 862 118.32 -81.43 121.64
N GLY A 863 117.59 -80.46 121.08
CA GLY A 863 117.98 -79.79 119.84
C GLY A 863 117.19 -78.51 119.53
N VAL A 864 117.73 -77.68 118.64
CA VAL A 864 117.15 -76.40 118.19
C VAL A 864 117.31 -76.22 116.67
N ALA A 865 116.30 -75.65 115.99
CA ALA A 865 116.34 -75.28 114.57
C ALA A 865 115.78 -73.88 114.29
N THR A 866 116.25 -73.24 113.22
CA THR A 866 115.82 -71.90 112.79
C THR A 866 115.41 -71.86 111.32
N SER A 867 114.35 -71.11 110.99
CA SER A 867 113.89 -70.79 109.63
C SER A 867 113.28 -69.38 109.53
N ARG A 868 112.81 -68.97 108.34
CA ARG A 868 112.11 -67.68 108.11
C ARG A 868 110.90 -67.48 109.04
N ALA A 869 110.25 -68.55 109.47
CA ALA A 869 109.10 -68.47 110.36
C ALA A 869 109.49 -68.33 111.85
N GLY A 870 110.78 -68.44 112.20
CA GLY A 870 111.28 -68.30 113.57
C GLY A 870 112.21 -69.44 114.01
N VAL A 871 112.42 -69.57 115.33
CA VAL A 871 113.26 -70.61 115.96
C VAL A 871 112.37 -71.60 116.71
N GLY A 872 112.62 -72.90 116.54
CA GLY A 872 111.98 -73.99 117.29
C GLY A 872 112.99 -74.83 118.07
N ALA A 873 112.59 -75.37 119.22
CA ALA A 873 113.42 -76.19 120.11
C ALA A 873 112.71 -77.48 120.51
N THR A 874 113.46 -78.54 120.84
CA THR A 874 112.95 -79.83 121.31
C THR A 874 113.87 -80.45 122.36
N VAL A 875 113.31 -81.20 123.32
CA VAL A 875 114.07 -81.98 124.30
C VAL A 875 113.27 -83.24 124.65
N GLY A 876 113.94 -84.36 124.88
CA GLY A 876 113.33 -85.64 125.23
C GLY A 876 114.27 -86.49 126.10
N ALA A 877 113.73 -87.28 127.01
CA ALA A 877 114.47 -88.18 127.89
C ALA A 877 113.97 -89.63 127.71
N GLU A 878 114.87 -90.59 127.82
CA GLU A 878 114.59 -92.02 127.67
C GLU A 878 115.30 -92.85 128.76
N TRP A 879 114.67 -93.95 129.20
CA TRP A 879 115.17 -94.87 130.22
C TRP A 879 115.16 -96.31 129.69
N VAL A 880 116.12 -97.13 130.15
CA VAL A 880 116.26 -98.53 129.73
C VAL A 880 116.09 -99.44 130.96
N PHE A 881 115.20 -100.43 130.84
CA PHE A 881 114.88 -101.41 131.88
C PHE A 881 115.26 -102.82 131.41
N ASN A 882 115.65 -103.68 132.34
CA ASN A 882 116.03 -105.09 132.07
C ASN A 882 114.83 -105.99 131.80
#